data_AF-D5WEK2-F1
#
_entry.id   AF-D5WEK2-F1
#
_cell.length_a   1.000
_cell.length_b   1.000
_cell.length_c   1.000
_cell.angle_alpha   90.00
_cell.angle_beta   90.00
_cell.angle_gamma   90.00
#
_symmetry.space_group_name_H-M   'P 1'
#
loop_
_entity.id
_entity.type
_entity.pdbx_description
1 polymer ?
#
loop_
_entity_poly.entity_id
_entity_poly.type
_entity_poly.pdbx_seq_one_letter_code
_entity_poly.pdbx_strand_id
1 'polypeptide(L)'
;MASLNKASLASSIQTVRAVAQSHRTRRILVGLLIFVVVFGLLGFFAAPPLIRHIASQQLSKQLDRPASIGRIALNPYTLRFEADNVHIGERGGAGDFVDISRLIVKPSWSSLFRGAPIVDEVQVDSPRFHLVRLDAQHFNFSDLIEKFANQPATPNSKPTQFSVSNIRVENGQVKFDDRVLGTSHLIDQWKLGIPFIATLPSKTDIFVEPLLRARIDGDSELAIDGRTKPFAASRESEVSLRFDDLDVPKLVSYAPSKLPVIVQSGKLSTDLKLNFVMANDTPSLRVAGTVDLSDVDVQDQGKAPFFAARTVHVAAASLEPLRSVYHFDDIRIDAPSANLARDRNGVLSVEHMFAPAPEKPAAKETANANAKPETAAAEKAAPPFDVAIKRFTLSDGTVKVHDEAASRPVEAGLQNLAVTLTDFSTLAAAPAHYTLNTNLKDGGGSLAADGTVGLAAKTASAKLDLKSLKLPPLQPYLDTATSAQVLDGALSATTKIDANWSKSPMTLIVADTQLDMQAVKLAARGDKTPVISLAQGNVVVKQVDVAARTADVTSVAATGLAVDAQRLKDGTINLNSLAGSHQQATERTAIHAAKKAQAEGPAWRYKIGELTLKDATAEFTDNTTSQPVKLSFTPVQLKVQQISDDLSRPLPVDLQATLNKKGLLGVKGDVTATPLKLAVKVNANQLDAAAFEPYFGSKLNASLASALLNANGDLSVSQAKSLKANFRGDMALVAVRLIDKATSDLFAGWGSLALTNLKADYDEHGGTAVDAGRVTFSKFYGRVLLDAQGKLNLKDVVAHEGGTSQSLTRSKSGSHPIPLTPEAVSEAVAASAPAPVAAASAATPGKATTAAAAAATAATPSQNPVKMHFGQLVLQQGRVTYTDNFIKPNYTANLVDIQGTIGAFGTESTTSAPVDVAAKLAANGPLTIRGTVNPLIAKPALDLTATAHDIELTNLTPYSAKYAGYPITKGKLNVDLHYQLANDQLNANNHLFIDQLTFGDHIDNDTATKLPVRFAISLLKNSRGEIDVNLPVSGSLSNPEFSIGGLIWHAVLNLLEKAVTAPFTLIAHAFGGTGEDLGYVEFEAGSATLTDADKQKLDTIVKALTDKPSIRMDLIGRVDPKVDEPALRTRYVDQMVKRQKIKDAVGNGESVDPSTITVDQKDYDKYLTKAYKSSDFKKPRNFIGMTKTLPDDDMKGALAANAPIDEASLRQLAQQRAQSVQQYLEGKIDSSRVFIVAPKMNADDIKDKGATTRVDFGLK
;
A
#
# COMPACT_ATOMS: atom_id res chain seq x y z
N MET A 1 2.00 29.16 -103.29
CA MET A 1 1.55 29.57 -104.62
C MET A 1 2.61 30.42 -105.29
N ALA A 2 3.22 29.93 -106.37
CA ALA A 2 3.87 30.69 -107.44
C ALA A 2 4.08 29.70 -108.60
N SER A 3 3.47 30.00 -109.75
CA SER A 3 3.42 29.14 -110.93
C SER A 3 4.80 28.99 -111.58
N LEU A 4 5.31 27.76 -111.66
CA LEU A 4 6.52 27.44 -112.42
C LEU A 4 6.18 27.33 -113.91
N ASN A 5 6.77 28.24 -114.67
CA ASN A 5 6.61 28.47 -116.09
C ASN A 5 7.23 27.31 -116.90
N LYS A 6 6.44 26.59 -117.71
CA LYS A 6 6.88 25.44 -118.53
C LYS A 6 7.98 25.79 -119.55
N ALA A 7 8.26 27.08 -119.79
CA ALA A 7 9.28 27.55 -120.73
C ALA A 7 10.73 27.51 -120.20
N SER A 8 10.98 27.48 -118.88
CA SER A 8 12.36 27.43 -118.34
C SER A 8 12.94 26.01 -118.21
N LEU A 9 12.13 24.96 -118.35
CA LEU A 9 12.57 23.58 -118.30
C LEU A 9 13.21 23.10 -119.62
N ALA A 10 12.80 23.68 -120.77
CA ALA A 10 13.31 23.27 -122.08
C ALA A 10 14.73 23.80 -122.38
N SER A 11 15.08 25.02 -121.97
CA SER A 11 16.42 25.59 -122.18
C SER A 11 17.48 25.00 -121.24
N SER A 12 17.07 24.56 -120.06
CA SER A 12 17.91 23.87 -119.08
C SER A 12 18.26 22.44 -119.54
N ILE A 13 17.36 21.77 -120.28
CA ILE A 13 17.62 20.41 -120.81
C ILE A 13 18.53 20.44 -122.05
N GLN A 14 18.53 21.52 -122.85
CA GLN A 14 19.45 21.66 -123.99
C GLN A 14 20.88 22.02 -123.58
N THR A 15 21.08 22.83 -122.54
CA THR A 15 22.42 23.14 -122.01
C THR A 15 23.08 21.94 -121.31
N VAL A 16 22.29 21.08 -120.65
CA VAL A 16 22.79 19.80 -120.10
C VAL A 16 23.16 18.80 -121.21
N ARG A 17 22.44 18.78 -122.34
CA ARG A 17 22.76 17.91 -123.47
C ARG A 17 24.04 18.31 -124.21
N ALA A 18 24.33 19.61 -124.31
CA ALA A 18 25.55 20.13 -124.94
C ALA A 18 26.81 19.91 -124.06
N VAL A 19 26.69 20.05 -122.73
CA VAL A 19 27.80 19.77 -121.79
C VAL A 19 28.09 18.27 -121.71
N ALA A 20 27.08 17.40 -121.85
CA ALA A 20 27.25 15.94 -121.86
C ALA A 20 27.94 15.39 -123.13
N GLN A 21 27.95 16.12 -124.26
CA GLN A 21 28.55 15.66 -125.53
C GLN A 21 29.98 16.18 -125.80
N SER A 22 30.58 16.98 -124.91
CA SER A 22 31.96 17.47 -125.11
C SER A 22 33.01 16.38 -124.89
N HIS A 23 34.06 16.35 -125.73
CA HIS A 23 35.17 15.40 -125.63
C HIS A 23 35.92 15.48 -124.28
N ARG A 24 36.01 16.68 -123.67
CA ARG A 24 36.57 16.85 -122.32
C ARG A 24 35.66 16.23 -121.27
N THR A 25 34.35 16.42 -121.36
CA THR A 25 33.37 15.82 -120.43
C THR A 25 33.36 14.29 -120.56
N ARG A 26 33.45 13.74 -121.77
CA ARG A 26 33.53 12.29 -122.01
C ARG A 26 34.82 11.66 -121.47
N ARG A 27 35.98 12.32 -121.62
CA ARG A 27 37.26 11.85 -121.03
C ARG A 27 37.24 11.94 -119.50
N ILE A 28 36.64 12.98 -118.95
CA ILE A 28 36.44 13.12 -117.50
C ILE A 28 35.47 12.03 -117.01
N LEU A 29 34.35 11.78 -117.69
CA LEU A 29 33.40 10.71 -117.34
C LEU A 29 34.01 9.31 -117.43
N VAL A 30 34.77 9.00 -118.50
CA VAL A 30 35.47 7.71 -118.64
C VAL A 30 36.57 7.58 -117.59
N GLY A 31 37.35 8.63 -117.34
CA GLY A 31 38.38 8.64 -116.28
C GLY A 31 37.78 8.47 -114.89
N LEU A 32 36.63 9.09 -114.63
CA LEU A 32 35.89 8.98 -113.36
C LEU A 32 35.25 7.58 -113.23
N LEU A 33 34.78 6.97 -114.33
CA LEU A 33 34.28 5.59 -114.34
C LEU A 33 35.40 4.57 -114.13
N ILE A 34 36.55 4.74 -114.80
CA ILE A 34 37.75 3.91 -114.54
C ILE A 34 38.20 4.07 -113.10
N PHE A 35 38.25 5.30 -112.58
CA PHE A 35 38.58 5.56 -111.20
C PHE A 35 37.62 4.86 -110.24
N VAL A 36 36.30 4.96 -110.45
CA VAL A 36 35.27 4.29 -109.63
C VAL A 36 35.43 2.76 -109.66
N VAL A 37 35.75 2.17 -110.82
CA VAL A 37 35.96 0.71 -110.96
C VAL A 37 37.27 0.28 -110.30
N VAL A 38 38.38 0.98 -110.54
CA VAL A 38 39.70 0.67 -109.94
C VAL A 38 39.66 0.88 -108.43
N PHE A 39 39.03 1.96 -107.96
CA PHE A 39 38.79 2.25 -106.55
C PHE A 39 37.92 1.16 -105.90
N GLY A 40 36.89 0.67 -106.61
CA GLY A 40 36.09 -0.48 -106.20
C GLY A 40 36.92 -1.76 -106.06
N LEU A 41 37.68 -2.13 -107.10
CA LEU A 41 38.52 -3.35 -107.11
C LEU A 41 39.58 -3.33 -106.01
N LEU A 42 40.30 -2.20 -105.85
CA LEU A 42 41.29 -2.04 -104.79
C LEU A 42 40.63 -2.02 -103.41
N GLY A 43 39.49 -1.34 -103.25
CA GLY A 43 38.79 -1.24 -101.97
C GLY A 43 38.13 -2.56 -101.50
N PHE A 44 37.59 -3.37 -102.42
CA PHE A 44 36.95 -4.65 -102.06
C PHE A 44 37.93 -5.82 -101.91
N PHE A 45 39.03 -5.86 -102.68
CA PHE A 45 39.92 -7.04 -102.71
C PHE A 45 41.33 -6.80 -102.15
N ALA A 46 41.94 -5.63 -102.39
CA ALA A 46 43.30 -5.34 -101.91
C ALA A 46 43.29 -4.73 -100.50
N ALA A 47 42.33 -3.86 -100.19
CA ALA A 47 42.27 -3.16 -98.92
C ALA A 47 41.98 -4.08 -97.72
N PRO A 48 41.04 -5.05 -97.74
CA PRO A 48 40.74 -5.85 -96.56
C PRO A 48 41.92 -6.65 -95.97
N PRO A 49 42.70 -7.43 -96.74
CA PRO A 49 43.86 -8.16 -96.19
C PRO A 49 44.98 -7.21 -95.74
N LEU A 50 45.18 -6.08 -96.44
CA LEU A 50 46.17 -5.08 -96.08
C LEU A 50 45.80 -4.38 -94.76
N ILE A 51 44.55 -3.95 -94.63
CA ILE A 51 44.03 -3.34 -93.40
C ILE A 51 44.11 -4.35 -92.26
N ARG A 52 43.83 -5.64 -92.49
CA ARG A 52 43.93 -6.66 -91.43
C ARG A 52 45.35 -6.76 -90.88
N HIS A 53 46.35 -6.88 -91.75
CA HIS A 53 47.75 -6.97 -91.31
C HIS A 53 48.23 -5.70 -90.61
N ILE A 54 47.97 -4.54 -91.21
CA ILE A 54 48.40 -3.25 -90.65
C ILE A 54 47.66 -2.93 -89.36
N ALA A 55 46.34 -3.12 -89.31
CA ALA A 55 45.55 -2.84 -88.12
C ALA A 55 45.92 -3.77 -86.97
N SER A 56 46.13 -5.08 -87.18
CA SER A 56 46.58 -5.98 -86.12
C SER A 56 47.97 -5.62 -85.60
N GLN A 57 48.93 -5.28 -86.47
CA GLN A 57 50.26 -4.83 -86.05
C GLN A 57 50.22 -3.49 -85.30
N GLN A 58 49.47 -2.52 -85.83
CA GLN A 58 49.36 -1.18 -85.22
C GLN A 58 48.57 -1.23 -83.92
N LEU A 59 47.46 -1.96 -83.83
CA LEU A 59 46.77 -2.19 -82.56
C LEU A 59 47.72 -2.82 -81.55
N SER A 60 48.46 -3.86 -81.95
CA SER A 60 49.35 -4.54 -81.02
C SER A 60 50.46 -3.62 -80.49
N LYS A 61 51.02 -2.79 -81.38
CA LYS A 61 52.08 -1.83 -81.07
C LYS A 61 51.58 -0.63 -80.26
N GLN A 62 50.39 -0.12 -80.57
CA GLN A 62 49.82 1.03 -79.86
C GLN A 62 49.32 0.64 -78.47
N LEU A 63 48.79 -0.58 -78.31
CA LEU A 63 48.26 -1.08 -77.04
C LEU A 63 49.27 -1.86 -76.20
N ASP A 64 50.48 -2.13 -76.71
CA ASP A 64 51.49 -3.02 -76.08
C ASP A 64 50.93 -4.39 -75.68
N ARG A 65 49.97 -4.91 -76.46
CA ARG A 65 49.20 -6.14 -76.21
C ARG A 65 49.06 -6.94 -77.50
N PRO A 66 49.02 -8.28 -77.47
CA PRO A 66 48.76 -9.05 -78.68
C PRO A 66 47.32 -8.78 -79.16
N ALA A 67 47.17 -8.21 -80.36
CA ALA A 67 45.88 -7.94 -80.97
C ALA A 67 45.75 -8.68 -82.32
N SER A 68 44.64 -9.36 -82.52
CA SER A 68 44.32 -10.07 -83.76
C SER A 68 42.93 -9.72 -84.26
N ILE A 69 42.75 -9.78 -85.58
CA ILE A 69 41.46 -9.55 -86.24
C ILE A 69 41.19 -10.76 -87.13
N GLY A 70 40.02 -11.38 -87.01
CA GLY A 70 39.62 -12.55 -87.80
C GLY A 70 39.37 -12.22 -89.26
N ARG A 71 38.39 -11.36 -89.54
CA ARG A 71 38.01 -10.95 -90.90
C ARG A 71 37.82 -9.44 -90.97
N ILE A 72 38.19 -8.83 -92.09
CA ILE A 72 37.83 -7.45 -92.43
C ILE A 72 37.03 -7.44 -93.73
N ALA A 73 35.99 -6.62 -93.79
CA ALA A 73 35.26 -6.28 -95.00
C ALA A 73 35.17 -4.75 -95.12
N LEU A 74 35.36 -4.23 -96.33
CA LEU A 74 35.25 -2.80 -96.64
C LEU A 74 34.41 -2.62 -97.90
N ASN A 75 33.35 -1.81 -97.81
CA ASN A 75 32.66 -1.30 -98.99
C ASN A 75 33.17 0.12 -99.28
N PRO A 76 34.03 0.32 -100.30
CA PRO A 76 34.64 1.61 -100.58
C PRO A 76 33.66 2.68 -101.04
N TYR A 77 32.49 2.31 -101.59
CA TYR A 77 31.49 3.28 -102.05
C TYR A 77 30.66 3.84 -100.89
N THR A 78 30.29 2.99 -99.93
CA THR A 78 29.54 3.39 -98.74
C THR A 78 30.43 3.70 -97.54
N LEU A 79 31.75 3.52 -97.68
CA LEU A 79 32.75 3.54 -96.61
C LEU A 79 32.43 2.61 -95.44
N ARG A 80 31.62 1.56 -95.63
CA ARG A 80 31.26 0.64 -94.54
C ARG A 80 32.44 -0.28 -94.26
N PHE A 81 33.07 -0.11 -93.09
CA PHE A 81 34.12 -0.97 -92.57
C PHE A 81 33.53 -1.94 -91.55
N GLU A 82 33.85 -3.22 -91.67
CA GLU A 82 33.39 -4.28 -90.78
C GLU A 82 34.58 -5.17 -90.40
N ALA A 83 34.75 -5.44 -89.10
CA ALA A 83 35.79 -6.29 -88.54
C ALA A 83 35.15 -7.35 -87.64
N ASP A 84 35.35 -8.64 -87.96
CA ASP A 84 34.87 -9.77 -87.17
C ASP A 84 36.00 -10.39 -86.34
N ASN A 85 35.65 -10.86 -85.14
CA ASN A 85 36.53 -11.52 -84.17
C ASN A 85 37.81 -10.70 -83.89
N VAL A 86 37.61 -9.49 -83.34
CA VAL A 86 38.71 -8.66 -82.86
C VAL A 86 39.04 -9.11 -81.44
N HIS A 87 40.25 -9.63 -81.25
CA HIS A 87 40.74 -10.10 -79.95
C HIS A 87 41.95 -9.27 -79.52
N ILE A 88 41.96 -8.82 -78.28
CA ILE A 88 43.06 -8.11 -77.62
C ILE A 88 43.35 -8.88 -76.33
N GLY A 89 44.55 -9.44 -76.23
CA GLY A 89 45.00 -10.17 -75.05
C GLY A 89 45.57 -9.28 -73.95
N GLU A 90 45.87 -9.89 -72.81
CA GLU A 90 46.52 -9.21 -71.69
C GLU A 90 47.99 -8.88 -71.92
N ARG A 91 48.49 -7.90 -71.16
CA ARG A 91 49.91 -7.52 -71.16
C ARG A 91 50.74 -8.71 -70.66
N GLY A 92 51.61 -9.25 -71.52
CA GLY A 92 52.40 -10.46 -71.24
C GLY A 92 51.90 -11.74 -71.93
N GLY A 93 50.78 -11.69 -72.65
CA GLY A 93 50.37 -12.72 -73.61
C GLY A 93 49.53 -13.88 -73.05
N ALA A 94 49.25 -13.93 -71.75
CA ALA A 94 48.37 -14.91 -71.14
C ALA A 94 47.11 -14.23 -70.57
N GLY A 95 45.95 -14.54 -71.14
CA GLY A 95 44.64 -14.02 -70.71
C GLY A 95 43.93 -13.15 -71.76
N ASP A 96 42.60 -13.12 -71.67
CA ASP A 96 41.72 -12.31 -72.53
C ASP A 96 41.53 -10.93 -71.90
N PHE A 97 41.60 -9.83 -72.68
CA PHE A 97 41.35 -8.48 -72.19
C PHE A 97 40.09 -7.87 -72.85
N VAL A 98 40.05 -7.85 -74.18
CA VAL A 98 38.88 -7.40 -74.96
C VAL A 98 38.65 -8.32 -76.15
N ASP A 99 37.43 -8.83 -76.28
CA ASP A 99 36.96 -9.60 -77.42
C ASP A 99 35.73 -8.96 -78.03
N ILE A 100 35.71 -8.77 -79.35
CA ILE A 100 34.57 -8.20 -80.08
C ILE A 100 34.23 -9.14 -81.21
N SER A 101 32.99 -9.66 -81.20
CA SER A 101 32.54 -10.58 -82.25
C SER A 101 32.39 -9.86 -83.59
N ARG A 102 31.82 -8.65 -83.59
CA ARG A 102 31.69 -7.83 -84.80
C ARG A 102 31.73 -6.33 -84.49
N LEU A 103 32.54 -5.58 -85.24
CA LEU A 103 32.65 -4.12 -85.21
C LEU A 103 32.34 -3.55 -86.58
N ILE A 104 31.39 -2.61 -86.66
CA ILE A 104 31.01 -1.91 -87.88
C ILE A 104 31.24 -0.41 -87.66
N VAL A 105 31.95 0.23 -88.60
CA VAL A 105 32.16 1.69 -88.62
C VAL A 105 31.85 2.20 -90.02
N LYS A 106 31.02 3.24 -90.12
CA LYS A 106 30.63 3.84 -91.40
C LYS A 106 30.96 5.33 -91.42
N PRO A 107 32.19 5.71 -91.81
CA PRO A 107 32.55 7.11 -92.03
C PRO A 107 31.72 7.74 -93.15
N SER A 108 31.52 9.05 -93.08
CA SER A 108 30.75 9.81 -94.07
C SER A 108 31.68 10.51 -95.06
N TRP A 109 31.39 10.44 -96.36
CA TRP A 109 32.08 11.23 -97.39
C TRP A 109 31.97 12.74 -97.13
N SER A 110 30.94 13.18 -96.39
CA SER A 110 30.77 14.57 -95.96
C SER A 110 31.91 15.10 -95.09
N SER A 111 32.69 14.22 -94.46
CA SER A 111 33.85 14.59 -93.64
C SER A 111 34.90 15.37 -94.43
N LEU A 112 35.14 14.99 -95.69
CA LEU A 112 36.11 15.65 -96.57
C LEU A 112 35.66 17.06 -96.97
N PHE A 113 34.35 17.26 -97.15
CA PHE A 113 33.78 18.55 -97.55
C PHE A 113 33.58 19.51 -96.37
N ARG A 114 33.38 18.98 -95.16
CA ARG A 114 33.13 19.77 -93.94
C ARG A 114 34.39 20.02 -93.09
N GLY A 115 35.52 19.42 -93.45
CA GLY A 115 36.77 19.58 -92.69
C GLY A 115 36.71 19.05 -91.26
N ALA A 116 35.80 18.13 -90.97
CA ALA A 116 35.56 17.57 -89.64
C ALA A 116 35.28 16.06 -89.76
N PRO A 117 35.75 15.21 -88.83
CA PRO A 117 35.41 13.79 -88.82
C PRO A 117 33.91 13.58 -88.60
N ILE A 118 33.23 12.98 -89.57
CA ILE A 118 31.81 12.62 -89.51
C ILE A 118 31.65 11.11 -89.73
N VAL A 119 31.03 10.43 -88.78
CA VAL A 119 30.72 9.00 -88.81
C VAL A 119 29.22 8.82 -88.73
N ASP A 120 28.63 8.11 -89.69
CA ASP A 120 27.18 7.89 -89.76
C ASP A 120 26.70 6.78 -88.82
N GLU A 121 27.56 5.80 -88.51
CA GLU A 121 27.22 4.64 -87.69
C GLU A 121 28.47 4.01 -87.05
N VAL A 122 28.36 3.63 -85.79
CA VAL A 122 29.32 2.79 -85.07
C VAL A 122 28.54 1.70 -84.34
N GLN A 123 28.73 0.43 -84.71
CA GLN A 123 28.06 -0.69 -84.07
C GLN A 123 29.06 -1.72 -83.57
N VAL A 124 28.91 -2.13 -82.31
CA VAL A 124 29.71 -3.17 -81.67
C VAL A 124 28.77 -4.27 -81.20
N ASP A 125 28.93 -5.49 -81.68
CA ASP A 125 28.10 -6.64 -81.29
C ASP A 125 28.93 -7.64 -80.48
N SER A 126 28.35 -8.06 -79.36
CA SER A 126 28.89 -9.00 -78.38
C SER A 126 30.32 -8.68 -77.93
N PRO A 127 30.61 -7.45 -77.43
CA PRO A 127 31.91 -7.15 -76.86
C PRO A 127 32.05 -7.75 -75.44
N ARG A 128 33.17 -8.41 -75.16
CA ARG A 128 33.51 -8.99 -73.87
C ARG A 128 34.74 -8.31 -73.31
N PHE A 129 34.65 -7.83 -72.08
CA PHE A 129 35.74 -7.17 -71.37
C PHE A 129 36.09 -7.97 -70.12
N HIS A 130 37.39 -8.19 -69.88
CA HIS A 130 37.88 -8.68 -68.60
C HIS A 130 38.65 -7.57 -67.91
N LEU A 131 38.06 -7.03 -66.84
CA LEU A 131 38.63 -5.94 -66.06
C LEU A 131 39.09 -6.49 -64.72
N VAL A 132 40.32 -6.17 -64.31
CA VAL A 132 40.88 -6.64 -63.04
C VAL A 132 41.41 -5.44 -62.27
N ARG A 133 40.91 -5.23 -61.05
CA ARG A 133 41.51 -4.25 -60.13
C ARG A 133 42.69 -4.91 -59.43
N LEU A 134 43.88 -4.34 -59.59
CA LEU A 134 45.13 -4.88 -59.04
C LEU A 134 45.39 -4.34 -57.64
N ASP A 135 45.18 -3.04 -57.43
CA ASP A 135 45.31 -2.36 -56.14
C ASP A 135 44.33 -1.17 -56.04
N ALA A 136 44.50 -0.29 -55.03
CA ALA A 136 43.58 0.81 -54.78
C ALA A 136 43.39 1.76 -55.99
N GLN A 137 44.44 1.96 -56.81
CA GLN A 137 44.44 2.93 -57.92
C GLN A 137 44.74 2.31 -59.29
N HIS A 138 45.28 1.09 -59.35
CA HIS A 138 45.66 0.46 -60.61
C HIS A 138 44.72 -0.70 -61.02
N PHE A 139 44.38 -0.73 -62.30
CA PHE A 139 43.67 -1.80 -62.98
C PHE A 139 44.58 -2.44 -64.03
N ASN A 140 44.19 -3.60 -64.56
CA ASN A 140 44.85 -4.25 -65.68
C ASN A 140 44.95 -3.38 -66.94
N PHE A 141 44.22 -2.26 -67.04
CA PHE A 141 44.30 -1.28 -68.14
C PHE A 141 44.86 0.09 -67.75
N SER A 142 45.26 0.33 -66.49
CA SER A 142 45.78 1.64 -66.07
C SER A 142 47.02 2.07 -66.85
N ASP A 143 47.83 1.10 -67.29
CA ASP A 143 48.99 1.32 -68.16
C ASP A 143 48.61 1.96 -69.50
N LEU A 144 47.45 1.60 -70.06
CA LEU A 144 46.92 2.22 -71.27
C LEU A 144 46.51 3.67 -71.00
N ILE A 145 45.87 3.95 -69.86
CA ILE A 145 45.45 5.31 -69.50
C ILE A 145 46.67 6.21 -69.34
N GLU A 146 47.67 5.80 -68.56
CA GLU A 146 48.89 6.59 -68.34
C GLU A 146 49.64 6.90 -69.64
N LYS A 147 49.68 5.91 -70.56
CA LYS A 147 50.31 6.07 -71.88
C LYS A 147 49.63 7.14 -72.73
N PHE A 148 48.29 7.23 -72.70
CA PHE A 148 47.54 8.19 -73.51
C PHE A 148 47.24 9.52 -72.80
N ALA A 149 47.23 9.55 -71.46
CA ALA A 149 46.90 10.75 -70.68
C ALA A 149 48.07 11.74 -70.55
N ASN A 150 49.33 11.28 -70.58
CA ASN A 150 50.53 12.12 -70.43
C ASN A 150 50.90 12.94 -71.70
N GLN A 151 49.95 13.19 -72.59
CA GLN A 151 50.15 14.09 -73.74
C GLN A 151 49.85 15.54 -73.34
N PRO A 152 50.79 16.50 -73.47
CA PRO A 152 50.57 17.88 -73.04
C PRO A 152 49.46 18.55 -73.87
N ALA A 153 48.36 18.94 -73.21
CA ALA A 153 47.29 19.72 -73.82
C ALA A 153 47.70 21.20 -73.90
N THR A 154 47.57 21.82 -75.07
CA THR A 154 47.81 23.26 -75.23
C THR A 154 46.60 24.07 -74.73
N PRO A 155 46.76 25.07 -73.82
CA PRO A 155 45.64 25.60 -73.01
C PRO A 155 44.59 26.47 -73.73
N ASN A 156 44.64 26.62 -75.06
CA ASN A 156 43.83 27.63 -75.76
C ASN A 156 43.30 27.20 -77.15
N SER A 157 43.19 25.90 -77.41
CA SER A 157 42.62 25.40 -78.68
C SER A 157 41.09 25.34 -78.62
N LYS A 158 40.42 25.84 -79.68
CA LYS A 158 38.96 25.68 -79.85
C LYS A 158 38.59 24.18 -79.86
N PRO A 159 37.39 23.79 -79.36
CA PRO A 159 36.98 22.39 -79.35
C PRO A 159 37.08 21.76 -80.74
N THR A 160 37.73 20.60 -80.84
CA THR A 160 37.82 19.83 -82.08
C THR A 160 36.41 19.49 -82.55
N GLN A 161 36.07 19.87 -83.78
CA GLN A 161 34.74 19.64 -84.35
C GLN A 161 34.64 18.22 -84.89
N PHE A 162 33.62 17.46 -84.44
CA PHE A 162 33.31 16.12 -84.95
C PHE A 162 31.81 15.82 -84.81
N SER A 163 31.35 14.76 -85.49
CA SER A 163 29.99 14.22 -85.34
C SER A 163 29.99 12.70 -85.55
N VAL A 164 29.55 11.94 -84.56
CA VAL A 164 29.34 10.50 -84.67
C VAL A 164 27.86 10.23 -84.46
N SER A 165 27.22 9.52 -85.37
CA SER A 165 25.79 9.17 -85.29
C SER A 165 25.63 7.67 -85.08
N ASN A 166 24.49 7.29 -84.51
CA ASN A 166 24.01 5.93 -84.39
C ASN A 166 25.06 4.98 -83.79
N ILE A 167 25.51 5.30 -82.58
CA ILE A 167 26.43 4.47 -81.80
C ILE A 167 25.61 3.41 -81.09
N ARG A 168 25.88 2.12 -81.35
CA ARG A 168 25.17 1.00 -80.75
C ARG A 168 26.13 -0.07 -80.25
N VAL A 169 25.91 -0.53 -79.04
CA VAL A 169 26.53 -1.73 -78.48
C VAL A 169 25.42 -2.70 -78.11
N GLU A 170 25.54 -3.96 -78.53
CA GLU A 170 24.55 -5.01 -78.26
C GLU A 170 25.24 -6.25 -77.67
N ASN A 171 24.53 -6.99 -76.81
CA ASN A 171 24.95 -8.29 -76.24
C ASN A 171 26.30 -8.27 -75.51
N GLY A 172 26.69 -7.14 -74.90
CA GLY A 172 27.99 -7.02 -74.26
C GLY A 172 28.11 -7.78 -72.93
N GLN A 173 29.34 -8.10 -72.55
CA GLN A 173 29.70 -8.72 -71.27
C GLN A 173 30.92 -8.02 -70.66
N VAL A 174 30.92 -7.80 -69.35
CA VAL A 174 32.05 -7.31 -68.57
C VAL A 174 32.21 -8.23 -67.37
N LYS A 175 33.36 -8.89 -67.26
CA LYS A 175 33.77 -9.57 -66.05
C LYS A 175 34.71 -8.65 -65.28
N PHE A 176 34.35 -8.28 -64.06
CA PHE A 176 35.13 -7.41 -63.21
C PHE A 176 35.63 -8.17 -61.98
N ASP A 177 36.93 -8.43 -61.89
CA ASP A 177 37.56 -9.10 -60.76
C ASP A 177 38.28 -8.07 -59.87
N ASP A 178 37.76 -7.80 -58.67
CA ASP A 178 38.41 -6.92 -57.68
C ASP A 178 39.29 -7.74 -56.72
N ARG A 179 40.61 -7.70 -56.92
CA ARG A 179 41.56 -8.42 -56.05
C ARG A 179 41.78 -7.76 -54.69
N VAL A 180 41.43 -6.48 -54.55
CA VAL A 180 41.57 -5.73 -53.30
C VAL A 180 40.48 -6.14 -52.33
N LEU A 181 39.25 -6.27 -52.84
CA LEU A 181 38.07 -6.65 -52.06
C LEU A 181 37.78 -8.16 -52.08
N GLY A 182 38.43 -8.91 -52.98
CA GLY A 182 38.23 -10.36 -53.12
C GLY A 182 36.87 -10.72 -53.73
N THR A 183 36.27 -9.81 -54.49
CA THR A 183 34.94 -9.93 -55.09
C THR A 183 35.02 -9.97 -56.62
N SER A 184 34.04 -10.59 -57.28
CA SER A 184 33.94 -10.66 -58.74
C SER A 184 32.52 -10.34 -59.16
N HIS A 185 32.38 -9.47 -60.16
CA HIS A 185 31.09 -9.06 -60.72
C HIS A 185 30.99 -9.45 -62.19
N LEU A 186 29.81 -9.90 -62.59
CA LEU A 186 29.49 -10.21 -63.98
C LEU A 186 28.38 -9.29 -64.47
N ILE A 187 28.71 -8.41 -65.40
CA ILE A 187 27.73 -7.57 -66.08
C ILE A 187 27.52 -8.18 -67.47
N ASP A 188 26.34 -8.70 -67.77
CA ASP A 188 26.03 -9.31 -69.05
C ASP A 188 24.82 -8.67 -69.74
N GLN A 189 24.63 -9.06 -71.01
CA GLN A 189 23.59 -8.54 -71.90
C GLN A 189 23.57 -7.00 -71.97
N TRP A 190 24.71 -6.34 -71.78
CA TRP A 190 24.71 -4.88 -71.74
C TRP A 190 24.57 -4.30 -73.14
N LYS A 191 23.69 -3.31 -73.25
CA LYS A 191 23.31 -2.62 -74.48
C LYS A 191 23.44 -1.13 -74.27
N LEU A 192 24.15 -0.45 -75.15
CA LEU A 192 24.31 1.01 -75.14
C LEU A 192 23.85 1.57 -76.48
N GLY A 193 22.89 2.49 -76.45
CA GLY A 193 22.46 3.24 -77.63
C GLY A 193 22.72 4.73 -77.45
N ILE A 194 23.46 5.35 -78.37
CA ILE A 194 23.65 6.81 -78.40
C ILE A 194 23.29 7.31 -79.81
N PRO A 195 22.20 8.07 -79.99
CA PRO A 195 21.73 8.51 -81.30
C PRO A 195 22.75 9.35 -82.07
N PHE A 196 23.43 10.27 -81.40
CA PHE A 196 24.58 11.01 -81.95
C PHE A 196 25.38 11.73 -80.87
N ILE A 197 26.63 12.05 -81.15
CA ILE A 197 27.53 12.89 -80.35
C ILE A 197 28.20 13.87 -81.31
N ALA A 198 28.06 15.18 -81.08
CA ALA A 198 28.64 16.18 -81.98
C ALA A 198 29.07 17.48 -81.26
N THR A 199 30.23 18.01 -81.63
CA THR A 199 30.77 19.31 -81.15
C THR A 199 30.62 20.43 -82.18
N LEU A 200 29.85 20.20 -83.25
CA LEU A 200 29.51 21.20 -84.26
C LEU A 200 28.62 22.30 -83.64
N PRO A 201 28.94 23.61 -83.77
CA PRO A 201 28.18 24.69 -83.11
C PRO A 201 26.66 24.69 -83.35
N SER A 202 26.18 24.17 -84.49
CA SER A 202 24.75 24.04 -84.79
C SER A 202 24.05 22.84 -84.12
N LYS A 203 24.80 21.96 -83.45
CA LYS A 203 24.32 20.71 -82.85
C LYS A 203 24.63 20.57 -81.36
N THR A 204 25.37 21.50 -80.76
CA THR A 204 25.75 21.45 -79.34
C THR A 204 24.57 21.67 -78.39
N ASP A 205 23.49 22.33 -78.84
CA ASP A 205 22.30 22.65 -78.03
C ASP A 205 21.11 21.69 -78.28
N ILE A 206 21.35 20.57 -78.97
CA ILE A 206 20.36 19.51 -79.22
C ILE A 206 20.50 18.44 -78.16
N PHE A 207 19.38 17.99 -77.59
CA PHE A 207 19.37 16.86 -76.67
C PHE A 207 19.73 15.55 -77.38
N VAL A 208 20.65 14.82 -76.79
CA VAL A 208 20.97 13.43 -77.12
C VAL A 208 20.27 12.53 -76.11
N GLU A 209 19.63 11.47 -76.58
CA GLU A 209 18.90 10.52 -75.73
C GLU A 209 19.66 9.18 -75.62
N PRO A 210 20.68 9.07 -74.76
CA PRO A 210 21.39 7.81 -74.56
C PRO A 210 20.54 6.80 -73.76
N LEU A 211 20.69 5.52 -74.06
CA LEU A 211 20.13 4.43 -73.26
C LEU A 211 21.21 3.41 -72.91
N LEU A 212 21.18 2.90 -71.68
CA LEU A 212 21.95 1.76 -71.21
C LEU A 212 20.99 0.73 -70.60
N ARG A 213 21.16 -0.53 -70.97
CA ARG A 213 20.56 -1.68 -70.30
C ARG A 213 21.67 -2.65 -69.94
N ALA A 214 21.61 -3.30 -68.80
CA ALA A 214 22.57 -4.33 -68.41
C ALA A 214 21.97 -5.22 -67.31
N ARG A 215 22.52 -6.40 -67.12
CA ARG A 215 22.21 -7.26 -65.98
C ARG A 215 23.47 -7.51 -65.17
N ILE A 216 23.39 -7.33 -63.87
CA ILE A 216 24.51 -7.36 -62.93
C ILE A 216 24.33 -8.58 -62.04
N ASP A 217 25.36 -9.42 -61.95
CA ASP A 217 25.47 -10.58 -61.06
C ASP A 217 24.30 -11.59 -61.15
N GLY A 218 23.70 -11.70 -62.35
CA GLY A 218 22.72 -12.73 -62.70
C GLY A 218 21.27 -12.24 -62.68
N ASP A 219 20.80 -11.71 -61.55
CA ASP A 219 19.37 -11.41 -61.35
C ASP A 219 19.05 -9.91 -61.30
N SER A 220 20.05 -9.03 -61.14
CA SER A 220 19.80 -7.58 -60.97
C SER A 220 19.79 -6.83 -62.30
N GLU A 221 18.67 -6.22 -62.68
CA GLU A 221 18.57 -5.45 -63.93
C GLU A 221 18.92 -3.96 -63.72
N LEU A 222 19.73 -3.40 -64.62
CA LEU A 222 20.06 -1.98 -64.71
C LEU A 222 19.45 -1.38 -65.97
N ALA A 223 18.65 -0.32 -65.82
CA ALA A 223 18.17 0.50 -66.91
C ALA A 223 18.47 1.98 -66.67
N ILE A 224 19.24 2.59 -67.58
CA ILE A 224 19.51 4.02 -67.60
C ILE A 224 18.95 4.62 -68.88
N ASP A 225 18.07 5.61 -68.75
CA ASP A 225 17.51 6.38 -69.85
C ASP A 225 17.90 7.84 -69.66
N GLY A 226 18.67 8.40 -70.58
CA GLY A 226 19.18 9.77 -70.47
C GLY A 226 18.63 10.69 -71.55
N ARG A 227 18.66 11.99 -71.27
CA ARG A 227 18.45 13.10 -72.19
C ARG A 227 19.42 14.22 -71.82
N THR A 228 20.44 14.47 -72.64
CA THR A 228 21.57 15.33 -72.25
C THR A 228 22.08 16.22 -73.39
N LYS A 229 22.61 17.40 -73.05
CA LYS A 229 23.37 18.30 -73.93
C LYS A 229 24.86 18.32 -73.52
N PRO A 230 25.62 17.25 -73.80
CA PRO A 230 26.95 17.03 -73.21
C PRO A 230 28.00 18.10 -73.56
N PHE A 231 27.81 18.84 -74.66
CA PHE A 231 28.74 19.88 -75.14
C PHE A 231 28.18 21.31 -75.07
N ALA A 232 26.95 21.50 -74.59
CA ALA A 232 26.44 22.83 -74.29
C ALA A 232 27.12 23.38 -73.02
N ALA A 233 27.20 24.71 -72.89
CA ALA A 233 27.72 25.34 -71.66
C ALA A 233 26.91 24.94 -70.41
N SER A 234 25.59 24.74 -70.56
CA SER A 234 24.70 24.33 -69.48
C SER A 234 24.87 22.87 -69.06
N ARG A 235 25.39 22.00 -69.93
CA ARG A 235 25.51 20.54 -69.72
C ARG A 235 24.22 19.89 -69.18
N GLU A 236 23.07 20.47 -69.55
CA GLU A 236 21.75 20.06 -69.08
C GLU A 236 21.51 18.58 -69.36
N SER A 237 21.26 17.80 -68.30
CA SER A 237 21.16 16.34 -68.36
C SER A 237 20.05 15.84 -67.44
N GLU A 238 19.07 15.14 -68.01
CA GLU A 238 18.06 14.36 -67.30
C GLU A 238 18.39 12.88 -67.45
N VAL A 239 18.46 12.14 -66.35
CA VAL A 239 18.80 10.71 -66.34
C VAL A 239 17.81 9.97 -65.46
N SER A 240 17.10 9.01 -66.03
CA SER A 240 16.28 8.04 -65.29
C SER A 240 17.13 6.80 -65.03
N LEU A 241 17.34 6.46 -63.77
CA LEU A 241 18.16 5.35 -63.28
C LEU A 241 17.27 4.36 -62.55
N ARG A 242 17.18 3.15 -63.09
CA ARG A 242 16.41 2.05 -62.52
C ARG A 242 17.31 0.86 -62.23
N PHE A 243 17.18 0.34 -61.01
CA PHE A 243 17.74 -0.93 -60.57
C PHE A 243 16.60 -1.81 -60.10
N ASP A 244 16.65 -3.10 -60.40
CA ASP A 244 15.75 -4.09 -59.82
C ASP A 244 16.55 -5.15 -59.08
N ASP A 245 16.20 -5.41 -57.82
CA ASP A 245 16.75 -6.48 -56.98
C ASP A 245 18.31 -6.49 -56.87
N LEU A 246 18.93 -5.33 -56.70
CA LEU A 246 20.38 -5.19 -56.58
C LEU A 246 20.90 -5.68 -55.22
N ASP A 247 21.83 -6.64 -55.22
CA ASP A 247 22.41 -7.28 -54.02
C ASP A 247 23.32 -6.32 -53.23
N VAL A 248 22.79 -5.78 -52.13
CA VAL A 248 23.45 -4.73 -51.33
C VAL A 248 24.72 -5.21 -50.63
N PRO A 249 24.77 -6.37 -49.94
CA PRO A 249 26.00 -6.88 -49.33
C PRO A 249 27.23 -6.88 -50.24
N LYS A 250 27.07 -7.21 -51.54
CA LYS A 250 28.17 -7.18 -52.51
C LYS A 250 28.67 -5.75 -52.78
N LEU A 251 27.76 -4.78 -52.83
CA LEU A 251 28.07 -3.37 -53.10
C LEU A 251 28.62 -2.61 -51.89
N VAL A 252 28.23 -2.99 -50.68
CA VAL A 252 28.69 -2.35 -49.43
C VAL A 252 30.22 -2.43 -49.29
N SER A 253 30.86 -3.43 -49.89
CA SER A 253 32.33 -3.53 -49.95
C SER A 253 33.01 -2.33 -50.64
N TYR A 254 32.28 -1.61 -51.50
CA TYR A 254 32.74 -0.41 -52.21
C TYR A 254 32.37 0.91 -51.50
N ALA A 255 31.82 0.85 -50.28
CA ALA A 255 31.55 2.05 -49.51
C ALA A 255 32.85 2.84 -49.23
N PRO A 256 32.84 4.19 -49.36
CA PRO A 256 34.05 5.01 -49.22
C PRO A 256 34.64 5.00 -47.80
N SER A 257 33.86 4.61 -46.79
CA SER A 257 34.28 4.41 -45.41
C SER A 257 33.75 3.09 -44.86
N LYS A 258 34.47 2.52 -43.89
CA LYS A 258 34.05 1.30 -43.21
C LYS A 258 32.78 1.59 -42.40
N LEU A 259 31.68 0.94 -42.74
CA LEU A 259 30.44 1.08 -42.00
C LEU A 259 30.60 0.51 -40.57
N PRO A 260 29.93 1.11 -39.56
CA PRO A 260 29.94 0.60 -38.20
C PRO A 260 29.13 -0.69 -38.02
N VAL A 261 28.52 -1.20 -39.09
CA VAL A 261 27.62 -2.35 -39.12
C VAL A 261 27.98 -3.31 -40.26
N ILE A 262 27.55 -4.56 -40.13
CA ILE A 262 27.68 -5.62 -41.14
C ILE A 262 26.31 -5.83 -41.78
N VAL A 263 26.20 -5.62 -43.10
CA VAL A 263 24.97 -5.89 -43.85
C VAL A 263 24.99 -7.36 -44.31
N GLN A 264 24.13 -8.19 -43.73
CA GLN A 264 24.05 -9.63 -44.03
C GLN A 264 23.20 -9.90 -45.28
N SER A 265 22.07 -9.21 -45.42
CA SER A 265 21.19 -9.30 -46.59
C SER A 265 20.49 -7.99 -46.88
N GLY A 266 20.06 -7.81 -48.13
CA GLY A 266 19.24 -6.70 -48.59
C GLY A 266 19.22 -6.59 -50.12
N LYS A 267 18.04 -6.39 -50.70
CA LYS A 267 17.86 -6.17 -52.14
C LYS A 267 17.36 -4.76 -52.41
N LEU A 268 18.06 -4.03 -53.28
CA LEU A 268 17.79 -2.63 -53.60
C LEU A 268 17.14 -2.50 -54.98
N SER A 269 15.93 -1.93 -55.02
CA SER A 269 15.27 -1.49 -56.26
C SER A 269 15.13 0.03 -56.24
N THR A 270 15.30 0.68 -57.39
CA THR A 270 15.23 2.15 -57.50
C THR A 270 14.51 2.58 -58.77
N ASP A 271 13.82 3.71 -58.70
CA ASP A 271 13.36 4.47 -59.87
C ASP A 271 13.66 5.95 -59.65
N LEU A 272 14.86 6.37 -60.05
CA LEU A 272 15.41 7.70 -59.77
C LEU A 272 15.47 8.55 -61.04
N LYS A 273 15.06 9.81 -60.94
CA LYS A 273 15.25 10.86 -61.95
C LYS A 273 16.27 11.87 -61.44
N LEU A 274 17.41 11.93 -62.11
CA LEU A 274 18.50 12.85 -61.84
C LEU A 274 18.46 13.99 -62.87
N ASN A 275 18.40 15.23 -62.42
CA ASN A 275 18.51 16.42 -63.26
C ASN A 275 19.76 17.21 -62.87
N PHE A 276 20.67 17.36 -63.82
CA PHE A 276 21.93 18.07 -63.65
C PHE A 276 22.01 19.27 -64.61
N VAL A 277 22.37 20.43 -64.06
CA VAL A 277 22.58 21.67 -64.84
C VAL A 277 23.79 22.42 -64.30
N MET A 278 24.64 22.91 -65.20
CA MET A 278 25.70 23.88 -64.95
C MET A 278 25.19 25.29 -65.22
N ALA A 279 25.20 26.16 -64.21
CA ALA A 279 24.87 27.57 -64.36
C ALA A 279 26.02 28.43 -63.84
N ASN A 280 26.65 29.24 -64.70
CA ASN A 280 27.79 30.10 -64.35
C ASN A 280 28.90 29.35 -63.59
N ASP A 281 29.35 28.21 -64.13
CA ASP A 281 30.32 27.29 -63.52
C ASP A 281 29.93 26.67 -62.16
N THR A 282 28.68 26.86 -61.72
CA THR A 282 28.14 26.22 -60.51
C THR A 282 27.28 25.00 -60.90
N PRO A 283 27.64 23.78 -60.47
CA PRO A 283 26.81 22.60 -60.70
C PRO A 283 25.58 22.59 -59.77
N SER A 284 24.46 22.15 -60.31
CA SER A 284 23.26 21.80 -59.54
C SER A 284 22.83 20.38 -59.91
N LEU A 285 22.46 19.60 -58.90
CA LEU A 285 21.96 18.25 -59.05
C LEU A 285 20.69 18.12 -58.22
N ARG A 286 19.60 17.74 -58.88
CA ARG A 286 18.34 17.36 -58.25
C ARG A 286 18.07 15.89 -58.51
N VAL A 287 17.71 15.15 -57.47
CA VAL A 287 17.33 13.74 -57.54
C VAL A 287 15.91 13.58 -56.98
N ALA A 288 15.03 12.90 -57.70
CA ALA A 288 13.68 12.60 -57.26
C ALA A 288 13.31 11.17 -57.67
N GLY A 289 12.38 10.51 -56.97
CA GLY A 289 11.97 9.15 -57.30
C GLY A 289 11.85 8.24 -56.09
N THR A 290 11.85 6.92 -56.30
CA THR A 290 11.67 5.92 -55.24
C THR A 290 12.89 5.03 -55.06
N VAL A 291 13.11 4.62 -53.82
CA VAL A 291 14.10 3.64 -53.40
C VAL A 291 13.40 2.64 -52.49
N ASP A 292 13.51 1.36 -52.83
CA ASP A 292 12.95 0.24 -52.10
C ASP A 292 14.08 -0.71 -51.70
N LEU A 293 14.10 -1.09 -50.43
CA LEU A 293 15.07 -2.03 -49.88
C LEU A 293 14.30 -3.16 -49.16
N SER A 294 14.40 -4.39 -49.66
CA SER A 294 13.72 -5.56 -49.08
C SER A 294 14.68 -6.51 -48.38
N ASP A 295 14.15 -7.26 -47.40
CA ASP A 295 14.85 -8.31 -46.64
C ASP A 295 16.17 -7.84 -46.01
N VAL A 296 16.10 -6.69 -45.33
CA VAL A 296 17.22 -6.04 -44.66
C VAL A 296 17.57 -6.79 -43.40
N ASP A 297 18.82 -7.23 -43.28
CA ASP A 297 19.38 -7.77 -42.04
C ASP A 297 20.77 -7.16 -41.81
N VAL A 298 20.89 -6.46 -40.69
CA VAL A 298 22.07 -5.70 -40.28
C VAL A 298 22.49 -6.15 -38.89
N GLN A 299 23.75 -6.55 -38.78
CA GLN A 299 24.42 -6.93 -37.54
C GLN A 299 25.42 -5.85 -37.10
N ASP A 300 25.75 -5.83 -35.82
CA ASP A 300 26.87 -5.04 -35.33
C ASP A 300 28.23 -5.69 -35.69
N GLN A 301 29.34 -5.04 -35.32
CA GLN A 301 30.68 -5.59 -35.57
C GLN A 301 30.98 -6.88 -34.78
N GLY A 302 30.24 -7.13 -33.70
CA GLY A 302 30.28 -8.34 -32.89
C GLY A 302 29.44 -9.49 -33.45
N LYS A 303 28.79 -9.29 -34.61
CA LYS A 303 27.82 -10.21 -35.23
C LYS A 303 26.52 -10.41 -34.42
N ALA A 304 26.21 -9.49 -33.52
CA ALA A 304 24.91 -9.49 -32.85
C ALA A 304 23.86 -8.83 -33.77
N PRO A 305 22.61 -9.33 -33.80
CA PRO A 305 21.54 -8.71 -34.57
C PRO A 305 21.29 -7.28 -34.10
N PHE A 306 21.32 -6.30 -35.01
CA PHE A 306 21.16 -4.89 -34.68
C PHE A 306 19.84 -4.33 -35.21
N PHE A 307 19.62 -4.44 -36.53
CA PHE A 307 18.43 -3.96 -37.21
C PHE A 307 18.04 -4.91 -38.34
N ALA A 308 16.77 -5.26 -38.44
CA ALA A 308 16.23 -5.94 -39.61
C ALA A 308 14.89 -5.33 -40.02
N ALA A 309 14.51 -5.40 -41.29
CA ALA A 309 13.21 -4.94 -41.77
C ALA A 309 12.79 -5.72 -43.01
N ARG A 310 11.48 -5.97 -43.16
CA ARG A 310 10.96 -6.66 -44.36
C ARG A 310 11.06 -5.77 -45.59
N THR A 311 10.64 -4.52 -45.47
CA THR A 311 10.76 -3.52 -46.54
C THR A 311 11.02 -2.13 -45.96
N VAL A 312 11.89 -1.37 -46.61
CA VAL A 312 12.12 0.06 -46.41
C VAL A 312 11.86 0.77 -47.74
N HIS A 313 10.82 1.58 -47.79
CA HIS A 313 10.44 2.37 -48.95
C HIS A 313 10.72 3.85 -48.69
N VAL A 314 11.35 4.54 -49.64
CA VAL A 314 11.63 5.97 -49.59
C VAL A 314 11.24 6.60 -50.92
N ALA A 315 10.26 7.51 -50.88
CA ALA A 315 9.89 8.36 -52.01
C ALA A 315 10.45 9.77 -51.77
N ALA A 316 11.45 10.14 -52.57
CA ALA A 316 12.07 11.46 -52.53
C ALA A 316 11.37 12.40 -53.53
N ALA A 317 10.82 13.51 -53.01
CA ALA A 317 10.23 14.56 -53.83
C ALA A 317 11.32 15.39 -54.53
N SER A 318 12.36 15.77 -53.77
CA SER A 318 13.52 16.49 -54.29
C SER A 318 14.69 16.41 -53.31
N LEU A 319 15.79 15.81 -53.74
CA LEU A 319 17.08 15.83 -53.05
C LEU A 319 18.04 16.72 -53.85
N GLU A 320 18.58 17.76 -53.23
CA GLU A 320 19.62 18.62 -53.79
C GLU A 320 20.87 18.56 -52.88
N PRO A 321 21.70 17.48 -52.96
CA PRO A 321 22.82 17.26 -52.05
C PRO A 321 23.84 18.40 -52.06
N LEU A 322 24.03 19.05 -53.21
CA LEU A 322 24.95 20.20 -53.36
C LEU A 322 24.46 21.47 -52.65
N ARG A 323 23.20 21.49 -52.19
CA ARG A 323 22.56 22.60 -51.45
C ARG A 323 22.08 22.20 -50.06
N SER A 324 22.33 20.97 -49.62
CA SER A 324 21.85 20.43 -48.33
C SER A 324 20.32 20.44 -48.18
N VAL A 325 19.57 20.21 -49.26
CA VAL A 325 18.10 20.12 -49.26
C VAL A 325 17.65 18.68 -49.50
N TYR A 326 16.84 18.12 -48.61
CA TYR A 326 16.36 16.73 -48.66
C TYR A 326 14.86 16.66 -48.34
N HIS A 327 14.02 16.60 -49.37
CA HIS A 327 12.56 16.55 -49.22
C HIS A 327 12.02 15.18 -49.63
N PHE A 328 11.24 14.56 -48.75
CA PHE A 328 10.65 13.23 -48.90
C PHE A 328 9.12 13.30 -48.86
N ASP A 329 8.46 12.66 -49.82
CA ASP A 329 7.01 12.51 -49.85
C ASP A 329 6.54 11.40 -48.88
N ASP A 330 7.29 10.30 -48.83
CA ASP A 330 6.89 9.10 -48.09
C ASP A 330 8.13 8.30 -47.63
N ILE A 331 8.17 7.91 -46.37
CA ILE A 331 9.15 6.96 -45.83
C ILE A 331 8.36 5.88 -45.09
N ARG A 332 8.46 4.62 -45.53
CA ARG A 332 7.75 3.49 -44.92
C ARG A 332 8.71 2.39 -44.51
N ILE A 333 8.60 1.93 -43.27
CA ILE A 333 9.39 0.82 -42.74
C ILE A 333 8.41 -0.23 -42.22
N ASP A 334 8.49 -1.42 -42.78
CA ASP A 334 7.57 -2.50 -42.46
C ASP A 334 8.27 -3.65 -41.72
N ALA A 335 7.63 -4.09 -40.64
CA ALA A 335 8.11 -5.11 -39.71
C ALA A 335 9.58 -4.91 -39.27
N PRO A 336 10.00 -3.71 -38.81
CA PRO A 336 11.36 -3.54 -38.32
C PRO A 336 11.56 -4.27 -37.00
N SER A 337 12.75 -4.83 -36.80
CA SER A 337 13.22 -5.35 -35.52
C SER A 337 14.51 -4.66 -35.13
N ALA A 338 14.59 -4.17 -33.89
CA ALA A 338 15.78 -3.50 -33.37
C ALA A 338 16.15 -4.02 -31.97
N ASN A 339 17.46 -4.18 -31.72
CA ASN A 339 17.98 -4.50 -30.40
C ASN A 339 18.75 -3.30 -29.86
N LEU A 340 18.28 -2.76 -28.73
CA LEU A 340 18.89 -1.64 -28.03
C LEU A 340 19.43 -2.14 -26.70
N ALA A 341 20.61 -1.67 -26.31
CA ALA A 341 21.16 -1.94 -24.99
C ALA A 341 21.54 -0.62 -24.30
N ARG A 342 21.42 -0.58 -22.98
CA ARG A 342 21.91 0.51 -22.13
C ARG A 342 22.90 -0.06 -21.14
N ASP A 343 24.12 0.44 -21.16
CA ASP A 343 25.18 -0.04 -20.27
C ASP A 343 25.03 0.48 -18.83
N ARG A 344 25.88 0.00 -17.92
CA ARG A 344 25.89 0.42 -16.50
C ARG A 344 26.19 1.90 -16.28
N ASN A 345 26.85 2.56 -17.24
CA ASN A 345 27.11 4.00 -17.21
C ASN A 345 25.92 4.81 -17.73
N GLY A 346 24.89 4.12 -18.23
CA GLY A 346 23.67 4.68 -18.76
C GLY A 346 23.76 5.08 -20.24
N VAL A 347 24.84 4.71 -20.94
CA VAL A 347 25.07 5.02 -22.37
C VAL A 347 24.35 3.99 -23.23
N LEU A 348 23.70 4.45 -24.31
CA LEU A 348 22.96 3.59 -25.23
C LEU A 348 23.88 2.95 -26.27
N SER A 349 23.59 1.72 -26.69
CA SER A 349 24.36 0.98 -27.71
C SER A 349 24.48 1.75 -29.03
N VAL A 350 23.42 2.46 -29.42
CA VAL A 350 23.41 3.33 -30.61
C VAL A 350 24.34 4.53 -30.49
N GLU A 351 24.54 5.06 -29.28
CA GLU A 351 25.43 6.19 -29.03
C GLU A 351 26.89 5.77 -29.22
N HIS A 352 27.27 4.60 -28.68
CA HIS A 352 28.59 4.00 -28.91
C HIS A 352 28.87 3.72 -30.38
N MET A 353 27.85 3.31 -31.14
CA MET A 353 28.01 2.90 -32.54
C MET A 353 28.22 4.07 -33.51
N PHE A 354 27.64 5.23 -33.21
CA PHE A 354 27.74 6.44 -34.04
C PHE A 354 28.59 7.55 -33.40
N ALA A 355 29.25 7.26 -32.27
CA ALA A 355 30.20 8.19 -31.68
C ALA A 355 31.35 8.47 -32.67
N PRO A 356 31.74 9.73 -32.86
CA PRO A 356 32.93 10.05 -33.65
C PRO A 356 34.14 9.34 -33.02
N ALA A 357 34.99 8.74 -33.86
CA ALA A 357 36.19 8.06 -33.38
C ALA A 357 36.98 9.01 -32.47
N PRO A 358 37.47 8.55 -31.30
CA PRO A 358 38.24 9.41 -30.39
C PRO A 358 39.43 9.96 -31.17
N GLU A 359 39.49 11.28 -31.32
CA GLU A 359 40.66 11.95 -31.89
C GLU A 359 41.87 11.50 -31.08
N LYS A 360 42.82 10.84 -31.76
CA LYS A 360 44.16 10.63 -31.19
C LYS A 360 44.64 12.00 -30.71
N PRO A 361 45.09 12.15 -29.45
CA PRO A 361 45.58 13.43 -28.98
C PRO A 361 46.71 13.87 -29.91
N ALA A 362 46.47 14.92 -30.68
CA ALA A 362 47.52 15.59 -31.41
C ALA A 362 48.59 15.97 -30.39
N ALA A 363 49.80 15.46 -30.59
CA ALA A 363 50.94 15.85 -29.80
C ALA A 363 51.01 17.38 -29.81
N LYS A 364 51.09 17.97 -28.62
CA LYS A 364 51.37 19.40 -28.44
C LYS A 364 52.70 19.72 -29.11
N GLU A 365 52.66 20.16 -30.36
CA GLU A 365 53.71 20.99 -30.91
C GLU A 365 53.53 22.39 -30.36
N THR A 366 54.56 22.81 -29.63
CA THR A 366 54.76 24.14 -29.07
C THR A 366 54.50 25.23 -30.10
N ALA A 367 53.52 26.08 -29.77
CA ALA A 367 53.28 27.34 -30.44
C ALA A 367 54.53 28.22 -30.37
N ASN A 368 55.11 28.51 -31.53
CA ASN A 368 55.96 29.68 -31.70
C ASN A 368 55.04 30.85 -32.06
N ALA A 369 54.91 31.78 -31.13
CA ALA A 369 54.12 32.99 -31.28
C ALA A 369 54.89 34.00 -32.15
N ASN A 370 54.53 34.08 -33.44
CA ASN A 370 54.51 35.33 -34.20
C ASN A 370 53.88 35.09 -35.58
N ALA A 371 52.56 35.20 -35.65
CA ALA A 371 51.87 35.58 -36.88
C ALA A 371 50.70 36.49 -36.50
N LYS A 372 50.74 37.69 -37.08
CA LYS A 372 49.79 38.79 -36.89
C LYS A 372 48.41 38.39 -37.45
N PRO A 373 47.28 38.79 -36.82
CA PRO A 373 45.96 38.42 -37.29
C PRO A 373 45.60 39.25 -38.53
N GLU A 374 45.67 38.63 -39.71
CA GLU A 374 45.01 39.16 -40.91
C GLU A 374 43.55 38.73 -40.90
N THR A 375 42.69 39.74 -40.77
CA THR A 375 41.31 39.85 -41.28
C THR A 375 40.55 38.54 -41.43
N ALA A 376 39.71 38.23 -40.42
CA ALA A 376 38.62 37.28 -40.54
C ALA A 376 37.69 37.72 -41.68
N ALA A 377 37.91 37.18 -42.87
CA ALA A 377 36.88 37.10 -43.89
C ALA A 377 35.71 36.37 -43.24
N ALA A 378 34.53 37.01 -43.21
CA ALA A 378 33.31 36.41 -42.73
C ALA A 378 33.14 35.03 -43.40
N GLU A 379 33.30 33.97 -42.62
CA GLU A 379 32.89 32.63 -43.02
C GLU A 379 31.44 32.74 -43.46
N LYS A 380 31.20 32.53 -44.75
CA LYS A 380 29.86 32.29 -45.27
C LYS A 380 29.30 31.12 -44.46
N ALA A 381 28.35 31.43 -43.58
CA ALA A 381 27.62 30.41 -42.82
C ALA A 381 27.19 29.31 -43.79
N ALA A 382 27.55 28.06 -43.49
CA ALA A 382 27.11 26.91 -44.27
C ALA A 382 25.57 26.96 -44.38
N PRO A 383 25.00 26.68 -45.57
CA PRO A 383 23.55 26.71 -45.74
C PRO A 383 22.88 25.78 -44.74
N PRO A 384 21.72 26.18 -44.16
CA PRO A 384 21.03 25.38 -43.17
C PRO A 384 20.60 24.03 -43.77
N PHE A 385 20.72 22.97 -42.98
CA PHE A 385 20.32 21.63 -43.37
C PHE A 385 18.78 21.54 -43.44
N ASP A 386 18.23 21.58 -44.66
CA ASP A 386 16.79 21.57 -44.92
C ASP A 386 16.31 20.13 -45.16
N VAL A 387 15.62 19.55 -44.17
CA VAL A 387 15.01 18.23 -44.28
C VAL A 387 13.52 18.38 -44.06
N ALA A 388 12.73 17.82 -44.98
CA ALA A 388 11.28 17.76 -44.88
C ALA A 388 10.76 16.35 -45.21
N ILE A 389 9.83 15.84 -44.40
CA ILE A 389 9.19 14.54 -44.57
C ILE A 389 7.68 14.74 -44.47
N LYS A 390 6.97 14.59 -45.59
CA LYS A 390 5.51 14.75 -45.64
C LYS A 390 4.79 13.62 -44.89
N ARG A 391 5.26 12.37 -45.06
CA ARG A 391 4.74 11.21 -44.33
C ARG A 391 5.84 10.22 -43.99
N PHE A 392 5.90 9.81 -42.74
CA PHE A 392 6.67 8.66 -42.27
C PHE A 392 5.73 7.68 -41.59
N THR A 393 5.84 6.40 -41.93
CA THR A 393 5.06 5.33 -41.30
C THR A 393 5.94 4.13 -40.97
N LEU A 394 5.77 3.61 -39.77
CA LEU A 394 6.39 2.37 -39.31
C LEU A 394 5.26 1.41 -38.90
N SER A 395 5.24 0.19 -39.46
CA SER A 395 4.23 -0.84 -39.18
C SER A 395 4.84 -2.10 -38.59
N ASP A 396 4.13 -2.74 -37.66
CA ASP A 396 4.47 -4.04 -37.08
C ASP A 396 5.90 -4.16 -36.51
N GLY A 397 6.41 -3.08 -35.93
CA GLY A 397 7.77 -3.04 -35.38
C GLY A 397 7.92 -3.82 -34.07
N THR A 398 9.14 -4.31 -33.82
CA THR A 398 9.56 -4.94 -32.57
C THR A 398 10.85 -4.32 -32.07
N VAL A 399 10.92 -4.01 -30.78
CA VAL A 399 12.13 -3.48 -30.15
C VAL A 399 12.42 -4.31 -28.92
N LYS A 400 13.65 -4.78 -28.76
CA LYS A 400 14.14 -5.38 -27.52
C LYS A 400 15.11 -4.41 -26.87
N VAL A 401 14.93 -4.17 -25.58
CA VAL A 401 15.73 -3.26 -24.78
C VAL A 401 16.34 -4.03 -23.62
N HIS A 402 17.67 -4.08 -23.59
CA HIS A 402 18.44 -4.64 -22.48
C HIS A 402 19.05 -3.50 -21.67
N ASP A 403 18.59 -3.28 -20.44
CA ASP A 403 19.02 -2.19 -19.57
C ASP A 403 19.85 -2.71 -18.38
N GLU A 404 21.14 -2.41 -18.38
CA GLU A 404 22.08 -2.74 -17.29
C GLU A 404 22.26 -1.58 -16.29
N ALA A 405 21.63 -0.42 -16.51
CA ALA A 405 21.75 0.75 -15.63
C ALA A 405 20.86 0.63 -14.37
N ALA A 406 19.82 -0.20 -14.41
CA ALA A 406 18.98 -0.52 -13.27
C ALA A 406 19.77 -1.26 -12.15
N SER A 407 19.15 -1.45 -10.97
CA SER A 407 19.81 -2.18 -9.86
C SER A 407 20.19 -3.63 -10.22
N ARG A 408 19.49 -4.21 -11.19
CA ARG A 408 19.74 -5.50 -11.83
C ARG A 408 19.36 -5.40 -13.32
N PRO A 409 19.98 -6.17 -14.22
CA PRO A 409 19.66 -6.13 -15.65
C PRO A 409 18.17 -6.35 -15.91
N VAL A 410 17.59 -5.55 -16.80
CA VAL A 410 16.18 -5.60 -17.19
C VAL A 410 16.07 -5.80 -18.69
N GLU A 411 15.28 -6.79 -19.09
CA GLU A 411 14.87 -7.00 -20.48
C GLU A 411 13.45 -6.46 -20.65
N ALA A 412 13.24 -5.62 -21.66
CA ALA A 412 11.95 -5.06 -22.00
C ALA A 412 11.71 -5.12 -23.51
N GLY A 413 10.54 -5.62 -23.92
CA GLY A 413 10.13 -5.66 -25.33
C GLY A 413 8.97 -4.74 -25.68
N LEU A 414 9.07 -4.08 -26.84
CA LEU A 414 7.95 -3.45 -27.55
C LEU A 414 7.53 -4.35 -28.73
N GLN A 415 6.22 -4.51 -28.92
CA GLN A 415 5.64 -5.33 -30.00
C GLN A 415 4.51 -4.58 -30.69
N ASN A 416 4.28 -4.88 -31.98
CA ASN A 416 3.30 -4.17 -32.80
C ASN A 416 3.50 -2.66 -32.76
N LEU A 417 4.77 -2.21 -32.73
CA LEU A 417 5.10 -0.79 -32.76
C LEU A 417 4.62 -0.21 -34.09
N ALA A 418 3.67 0.71 -34.01
CA ALA A 418 3.19 1.49 -35.14
C ALA A 418 3.45 2.96 -34.88
N VAL A 419 4.13 3.64 -35.80
CA VAL A 419 4.45 5.08 -35.69
C VAL A 419 4.02 5.77 -36.97
N THR A 420 3.36 6.92 -36.84
CA THR A 420 3.13 7.84 -37.96
C THR A 420 3.69 9.21 -37.62
N LEU A 421 4.28 9.89 -38.60
CA LEU A 421 4.75 11.27 -38.49
C LEU A 421 4.40 12.00 -39.79
N THR A 422 3.72 13.14 -39.70
CA THR A 422 3.29 13.92 -40.87
C THR A 422 3.81 15.34 -40.82
N ASP A 423 4.19 15.85 -41.98
CA ASP A 423 4.64 17.24 -42.20
C ASP A 423 5.84 17.65 -41.32
N PHE A 424 6.81 16.75 -41.14
CA PHE A 424 8.04 17.04 -40.41
C PHE A 424 8.97 17.94 -41.22
N SER A 425 9.53 18.97 -40.59
CA SER A 425 10.54 19.84 -41.20
C SER A 425 11.51 20.39 -40.15
N THR A 426 12.77 20.54 -40.52
CA THR A 426 13.80 21.18 -39.69
C THR A 426 13.66 22.71 -39.66
N LEU A 427 13.05 23.31 -40.68
CA LEU A 427 12.97 24.76 -40.87
C LEU A 427 11.56 25.34 -40.74
N ALA A 428 10.50 24.52 -40.88
CA ALA A 428 9.13 25.01 -40.78
C ALA A 428 8.74 25.37 -39.34
N ALA A 429 7.99 26.47 -39.18
CA ALA A 429 7.44 26.89 -37.90
C ALA A 429 6.25 26.02 -37.43
N ALA A 430 5.51 25.42 -38.37
CA ALA A 430 4.41 24.51 -38.06
C ALA A 430 4.97 23.20 -37.47
N PRO A 431 4.40 22.69 -36.38
CA PRO A 431 4.87 21.45 -35.78
C PRO A 431 4.34 20.23 -36.53
N ALA A 432 5.16 19.19 -36.60
CA ALA A 432 4.82 17.90 -37.19
C ALA A 432 3.91 17.12 -36.23
N HIS A 433 2.90 16.43 -36.75
CA HIS A 433 2.04 15.56 -35.94
C HIS A 433 2.60 14.14 -35.93
N TYR A 434 2.61 13.49 -34.76
CA TYR A 434 3.00 12.09 -34.66
C TYR A 434 2.04 11.27 -33.82
N THR A 435 1.91 9.99 -34.17
CA THR A 435 1.23 8.98 -33.33
C THR A 435 2.15 7.79 -33.12
N LEU A 436 2.05 7.15 -31.96
CA LEU A 436 2.76 5.92 -31.62
C LEU A 436 1.79 4.98 -30.91
N ASN A 437 1.77 3.71 -31.29
CA ASN A 437 1.03 2.66 -30.60
C ASN A 437 1.94 1.43 -30.45
N THR A 438 1.93 0.79 -29.28
CA THR A 438 2.75 -0.41 -29.03
C THR A 438 2.23 -1.22 -27.85
N ASN A 439 2.51 -2.53 -27.86
CA ASN A 439 2.25 -3.47 -26.78
C ASN A 439 3.54 -3.78 -26.01
N LEU A 440 3.44 -3.90 -24.68
CA LEU A 440 4.57 -4.18 -23.81
C LEU A 440 4.70 -5.70 -23.56
N LYS A 441 5.81 -6.30 -23.98
CA LYS A 441 6.02 -7.75 -23.96
C LYS A 441 6.12 -8.35 -22.55
N ASP A 442 7.00 -7.80 -21.72
CA ASP A 442 7.39 -8.40 -20.42
C ASP A 442 6.59 -7.83 -19.23
N GLY A 443 5.82 -6.76 -19.46
CA GLY A 443 4.94 -6.13 -18.48
C GLY A 443 3.45 -6.32 -18.72
N GLY A 444 3.03 -6.76 -19.92
CA GLY A 444 1.64 -6.64 -20.35
C GLY A 444 1.19 -5.17 -20.43
N GLY A 445 0.09 -4.95 -21.14
CA GLY A 445 -0.44 -3.60 -21.37
C GLY A 445 0.01 -2.98 -22.70
N SER A 446 -0.45 -1.76 -22.93
CA SER A 446 -0.22 -1.02 -24.18
C SER A 446 0.14 0.44 -23.89
N LEU A 447 0.94 1.04 -24.76
CA LEU A 447 1.28 2.45 -24.75
C LEU A 447 0.84 3.07 -26.07
N ALA A 448 0.08 4.16 -25.98
CA ALA A 448 -0.24 5.04 -27.09
C ALA A 448 0.29 6.44 -26.80
N ALA A 449 0.78 7.13 -27.84
CA ALA A 449 1.14 8.54 -27.79
C ALA A 449 0.59 9.27 -29.01
N ASP A 450 0.10 10.48 -28.81
CA ASP A 450 -0.34 11.39 -29.86
C ASP A 450 0.18 12.79 -29.53
N GLY A 451 0.81 13.47 -30.48
CA GLY A 451 1.47 14.72 -30.15
C GLY A 451 2.00 15.50 -31.34
N THR A 452 2.70 16.57 -31.03
CA THR A 452 3.32 17.43 -32.02
C THR A 452 4.78 17.73 -31.69
N VAL A 453 5.63 17.91 -32.71
CA VAL A 453 7.05 18.25 -32.54
C VAL A 453 7.45 19.33 -33.55
N GLY A 454 8.04 20.42 -33.07
CA GLY A 454 8.54 21.50 -33.90
C GLY A 454 10.00 21.80 -33.60
N LEU A 455 10.92 21.39 -34.48
CA LEU A 455 12.35 21.63 -34.29
C LEU A 455 12.73 23.11 -34.40
N ALA A 456 12.15 23.84 -35.36
CA ALA A 456 12.38 25.28 -35.49
C ALA A 456 11.80 26.07 -34.30
N ALA A 457 10.61 25.67 -33.83
CA ALA A 457 9.95 26.26 -32.67
C ALA A 457 10.56 25.83 -31.32
N LYS A 458 11.34 24.74 -31.30
CA LYS A 458 11.91 24.11 -30.10
C LYS A 458 10.86 23.69 -29.07
N THR A 459 9.77 23.12 -29.57
CA THR A 459 8.63 22.65 -28.77
C THR A 459 8.26 21.22 -29.11
N ALA A 460 7.75 20.49 -28.11
CA ALA A 460 7.10 19.21 -28.31
C ALA A 460 5.92 19.07 -27.34
N SER A 461 4.84 18.46 -27.80
CA SER A 461 3.72 18.04 -26.98
C SER A 461 3.47 16.55 -27.16
N ALA A 462 2.96 15.90 -26.11
CA ALA A 462 2.63 14.49 -26.12
C ALA A 462 1.45 14.21 -25.18
N LYS A 463 0.39 13.59 -25.69
CA LYS A 463 -0.62 12.91 -24.90
C LYS A 463 -0.28 11.43 -24.85
N LEU A 464 0.11 10.93 -23.69
CA LEU A 464 0.43 9.53 -23.46
C LEU A 464 -0.77 8.82 -22.82
N ASP A 465 -1.10 7.62 -23.31
CA ASP A 465 -2.11 6.70 -22.76
C ASP A 465 -1.46 5.32 -22.54
N LEU A 466 -1.14 5.02 -21.29
CA LEU A 466 -0.58 3.76 -20.83
C LEU A 466 -1.69 2.95 -20.16
N LYS A 467 -1.89 1.71 -20.61
CA LYS A 467 -2.92 0.81 -20.08
C LYS A 467 -2.32 -0.42 -19.45
N SER A 468 -2.69 -0.69 -18.19
CA SER A 468 -2.46 -1.95 -17.50
C SER A 468 -0.99 -2.41 -17.46
N LEU A 469 -0.04 -1.50 -17.25
CA LEU A 469 1.35 -1.81 -17.02
C LEU A 469 1.51 -2.58 -15.70
N LYS A 470 1.95 -3.83 -15.74
CA LYS A 470 2.26 -4.57 -14.49
C LYS A 470 3.45 -3.95 -13.78
N LEU A 471 3.32 -3.79 -12.46
CA LEU A 471 4.34 -3.16 -11.62
C LEU A 471 5.52 -4.06 -11.22
N PRO A 472 5.38 -5.39 -11.01
CA PRO A 472 6.51 -6.22 -10.57
C PRO A 472 7.77 -6.19 -11.47
N PRO A 473 7.66 -6.15 -12.81
CA PRO A 473 8.83 -5.98 -13.70
C PRO A 473 9.61 -4.68 -13.48
N LEU A 474 8.99 -3.65 -12.88
CA LEU A 474 9.62 -2.35 -12.62
C LEU A 474 10.39 -2.31 -11.28
N GLN A 475 10.32 -3.36 -10.45
CA GLN A 475 11.05 -3.44 -9.18
C GLN A 475 12.55 -3.06 -9.28
N PRO A 476 13.33 -3.48 -10.31
CA PRO A 476 14.73 -3.06 -10.48
C PRO A 476 14.94 -1.53 -10.47
N TYR A 477 13.95 -0.76 -10.94
CA TYR A 477 13.98 0.70 -10.97
C TYR A 477 13.52 1.33 -9.65
N LEU A 478 12.77 0.59 -8.82
CA LEU A 478 12.27 1.05 -7.53
C LEU A 478 13.23 0.76 -6.37
N ASP A 479 14.11 -0.23 -6.51
CA ASP A 479 15.07 -0.67 -5.47
C ASP A 479 15.96 0.46 -4.92
N THR A 480 16.19 1.53 -5.71
CA THR A 480 16.96 2.70 -5.26
C THR A 480 16.13 3.72 -4.47
N ALA A 481 14.81 3.69 -4.61
CA ALA A 481 13.90 4.65 -3.98
C ALA A 481 13.22 4.09 -2.72
N THR A 482 12.95 2.79 -2.69
CA THR A 482 12.26 2.12 -1.58
C THR A 482 12.83 0.72 -1.36
N SER A 483 12.74 0.24 -0.11
CA SER A 483 13.03 -1.14 0.26
C SER A 483 11.80 -2.05 0.14
N ALA A 484 10.63 -1.50 -0.20
CA ALA A 484 9.41 -2.25 -0.44
C ALA A 484 9.50 -3.11 -1.70
N GLN A 485 8.99 -4.33 -1.61
CA GLN A 485 8.83 -5.26 -2.72
C GLN A 485 7.40 -5.19 -3.25
N VAL A 486 7.26 -4.92 -4.55
CA VAL A 486 5.99 -4.98 -5.26
C VAL A 486 5.70 -6.43 -5.62
N LEU A 487 4.70 -7.03 -4.96
CA LEU A 487 4.29 -8.41 -5.22
C LEU A 487 3.32 -8.50 -6.40
N ASP A 488 2.46 -7.49 -6.55
CA ASP A 488 1.39 -7.47 -7.54
C ASP A 488 0.93 -6.03 -7.79
N GLY A 489 0.23 -5.83 -8.91
CA GLY A 489 -0.44 -4.57 -9.25
C GLY A 489 -0.27 -4.17 -10.71
N ALA A 490 -1.24 -3.40 -11.20
CA ALA A 490 -1.21 -2.79 -12.53
C ALA A 490 -1.42 -1.27 -12.43
N LEU A 491 -0.76 -0.53 -13.32
CA LEU A 491 -0.85 0.93 -13.46
C LEU A 491 -1.35 1.28 -14.86
N SER A 492 -2.39 2.10 -14.92
CA SER A 492 -2.77 2.83 -16.12
C SER A 492 -2.49 4.32 -15.89
N ALA A 493 -2.07 5.02 -16.93
CA ALA A 493 -1.77 6.45 -16.84
C ALA A 493 -2.17 7.15 -18.13
N THR A 494 -2.94 8.22 -18.04
CA THR A 494 -3.13 9.18 -19.12
C THR A 494 -2.46 10.48 -18.71
N THR A 495 -1.62 11.07 -19.56
CA THR A 495 -0.93 12.33 -19.23
C THR A 495 -0.70 13.18 -20.46
N LYS A 496 -0.74 14.50 -20.31
CA LYS A 496 -0.25 15.44 -21.31
C LYS A 496 1.09 16.00 -20.87
N ILE A 497 2.04 16.09 -21.80
CA ILE A 497 3.38 16.59 -21.57
C ILE A 497 3.63 17.68 -22.60
N ASP A 498 4.03 18.86 -22.13
CA ASP A 498 4.44 19.98 -22.97
C ASP A 498 5.88 20.36 -22.60
N ALA A 499 6.76 20.27 -23.59
CA ALA A 499 8.18 20.60 -23.47
C ALA A 499 8.52 21.78 -24.37
N ASN A 500 9.19 22.77 -23.80
CA ASN A 500 9.69 23.94 -24.52
C ASN A 500 11.15 24.20 -24.14
N TRP A 501 12.06 23.87 -25.07
CA TRP A 501 13.50 24.07 -24.94
C TRP A 501 14.01 25.31 -25.70
N SER A 502 13.10 26.20 -26.13
CA SER A 502 13.47 27.57 -26.54
C SER A 502 13.88 28.45 -25.35
N LYS A 503 13.46 28.07 -24.14
CA LYS A 503 13.75 28.74 -22.86
C LYS A 503 14.86 28.00 -22.11
N SER A 504 15.63 28.72 -21.30
CA SER A 504 16.66 28.16 -20.42
C SER A 504 16.39 28.59 -18.96
N PRO A 505 16.16 27.66 -18.01
CA PRO A 505 16.08 26.21 -18.21
C PRO A 505 14.86 25.81 -19.06
N MET A 506 14.93 24.61 -19.66
CA MET A 506 13.82 24.04 -20.44
C MET A 506 12.54 24.00 -19.58
N THR A 507 11.43 24.49 -20.14
CA THR A 507 10.13 24.43 -19.47
C THR A 507 9.49 23.07 -19.79
N LEU A 508 9.20 22.29 -18.75
CA LEU A 508 8.55 20.98 -18.88
C LEU A 508 7.34 20.95 -17.96
N ILE A 509 6.15 20.90 -18.58
CA ILE A 509 4.87 20.88 -17.89
C ILE A 509 4.23 19.52 -18.15
N VAL A 510 3.80 18.86 -17.08
CA VAL A 510 3.01 17.62 -17.14
C VAL A 510 1.62 17.96 -16.61
N ALA A 511 0.60 17.91 -17.45
CA ALA A 511 -0.75 18.36 -17.13
C ALA A 511 -1.80 17.30 -17.42
N ASP A 512 -2.99 17.48 -16.84
CA ASP A 512 -4.15 16.59 -17.01
C ASP A 512 -3.78 15.10 -16.83
N THR A 513 -3.00 14.80 -15.79
CA THR A 513 -2.54 13.42 -15.53
C THR A 513 -3.57 12.68 -14.69
N GLN A 514 -3.97 11.51 -15.15
CA GLN A 514 -4.76 10.55 -14.39
C GLN A 514 -3.95 9.27 -14.23
N LEU A 515 -3.74 8.83 -12.99
CA LEU A 515 -3.09 7.57 -12.66
C LEU A 515 -4.10 6.66 -11.99
N ASP A 516 -4.25 5.45 -12.53
CA ASP A 516 -5.14 4.43 -12.00
C ASP A 516 -4.33 3.18 -11.62
N MET A 517 -4.38 2.82 -10.34
CA MET A 517 -3.69 1.68 -9.77
C MET A 517 -4.70 0.59 -9.40
N GLN A 518 -4.41 -0.65 -9.73
CA GLN A 518 -5.29 -1.79 -9.43
C GLN A 518 -4.51 -2.91 -8.74
N ALA A 519 -5.10 -3.49 -7.69
CA ALA A 519 -4.61 -4.66 -6.96
C ALA A 519 -3.13 -4.55 -6.52
N VAL A 520 -2.69 -3.37 -6.09
CA VAL A 520 -1.30 -3.14 -5.66
C VAL A 520 -1.05 -3.86 -4.34
N LYS A 521 0.01 -4.66 -4.27
CA LYS A 521 0.43 -5.38 -3.05
C LYS A 521 1.89 -5.11 -2.78
N LEU A 522 2.19 -4.59 -1.59
CA LEU A 522 3.54 -4.28 -1.14
C LEU A 522 3.88 -5.12 0.09
N ALA A 523 5.09 -5.66 0.10
CA ALA A 523 5.67 -6.41 1.22
C ALA A 523 7.06 -5.88 1.59
N ALA A 524 7.53 -6.21 2.79
CA ALA A 524 8.95 -6.09 3.08
C ALA A 524 9.74 -7.06 2.19
N ARG A 525 10.99 -6.72 1.86
CA ARG A 525 11.81 -7.51 0.94
C ARG A 525 12.05 -8.91 1.49
N GLY A 526 11.70 -9.94 0.72
CA GLY A 526 11.83 -11.35 1.12
C GLY A 526 10.56 -11.95 1.72
N ASP A 527 9.58 -11.12 2.09
CA ASP A 527 8.29 -11.58 2.60
C ASP A 527 7.29 -11.79 1.46
N LYS A 528 6.48 -12.85 1.58
CA LYS A 528 5.39 -13.15 0.64
C LYS A 528 4.04 -12.57 1.08
N THR A 529 3.94 -12.15 2.34
CA THR A 529 2.73 -11.59 2.92
C THR A 529 2.70 -10.07 2.68
N PRO A 530 1.69 -9.53 1.99
CA PRO A 530 1.57 -8.09 1.82
C PRO A 530 1.28 -7.42 3.16
N VAL A 531 2.02 -6.36 3.49
CA VAL A 531 1.76 -5.49 4.65
C VAL A 531 0.94 -4.26 4.26
N ILE A 532 0.92 -3.93 2.96
CA ILE A 532 0.02 -2.95 2.36
C ILE A 532 -0.62 -3.58 1.13
N SER A 533 -1.94 -3.52 1.04
CA SER A 533 -2.67 -3.90 -0.18
C SER A 533 -3.69 -2.83 -0.53
N LEU A 534 -3.86 -2.55 -1.82
CA LEU A 534 -4.74 -1.52 -2.34
C LEU A 534 -5.56 -2.11 -3.48
N ALA A 535 -6.87 -2.20 -3.32
CA ALA A 535 -7.75 -2.71 -4.37
C ALA A 535 -7.78 -1.77 -5.58
N GLN A 536 -8.04 -0.48 -5.34
CA GLN A 536 -8.09 0.55 -6.38
C GLN A 536 -7.53 1.88 -5.85
N GLY A 537 -6.63 2.51 -6.62
CA GLY A 537 -6.12 3.85 -6.38
C GLY A 537 -6.32 4.72 -7.60
N ASN A 538 -6.69 5.98 -7.40
CA ASN A 538 -6.82 6.98 -8.46
C ASN A 538 -6.15 8.28 -8.02
N VAL A 539 -5.30 8.83 -8.87
CA VAL A 539 -4.64 10.13 -8.66
C VAL A 539 -4.91 11.01 -9.86
N VAL A 540 -5.50 12.17 -9.63
CA VAL A 540 -5.75 13.18 -10.66
C VAL A 540 -4.84 14.37 -10.39
N VAL A 541 -3.84 14.56 -11.25
CA VAL A 541 -2.91 15.69 -11.19
C VAL A 541 -3.33 16.73 -12.21
N LYS A 542 -3.50 17.96 -11.75
CA LYS A 542 -3.84 19.08 -12.63
C LYS A 542 -2.62 19.51 -13.44
N GLN A 543 -1.51 19.74 -12.74
CA GLN A 543 -0.27 20.19 -13.35
C GLN A 543 0.95 19.89 -12.45
N VAL A 544 2.05 19.48 -13.05
CA VAL A 544 3.39 19.46 -12.47
C VAL A 544 4.29 20.31 -13.35
N ASP A 545 4.88 21.35 -12.77
CA ASP A 545 5.91 22.15 -13.42
C ASP A 545 7.27 21.73 -12.88
N VAL A 546 8.04 21.03 -13.72
CA VAL A 546 9.33 20.46 -13.32
C VAL A 546 10.39 21.56 -13.14
N ALA A 547 10.31 22.65 -13.91
CA ALA A 547 11.24 23.76 -13.82
C ALA A 547 10.95 24.60 -12.56
N ALA A 548 9.68 24.86 -12.26
CA ALA A 548 9.26 25.57 -11.06
C ALA A 548 9.27 24.69 -9.79
N ARG A 549 9.42 23.37 -9.94
CA ARG A 549 9.34 22.37 -8.86
C ARG A 549 8.03 22.47 -8.08
N THR A 550 6.92 22.62 -8.79
CA THR A 550 5.58 22.68 -8.21
C THR A 550 4.69 21.53 -8.70
N ALA A 551 3.85 21.00 -7.81
CA ALA A 551 2.88 19.95 -8.15
C ALA A 551 1.49 20.28 -7.58
N ASP A 552 0.49 20.39 -8.46
CA ASP A 552 -0.92 20.62 -8.11
C ASP A 552 -1.72 19.36 -8.40
N VAL A 553 -2.05 18.61 -7.33
CA VAL A 553 -2.83 17.38 -7.37
C VAL A 553 -4.27 17.71 -7.01
N THR A 554 -5.22 17.38 -7.90
CA THR A 554 -6.65 17.65 -7.67
C THR A 554 -7.20 16.71 -6.60
N SER A 555 -6.99 15.40 -6.78
CA SER A 555 -7.50 14.39 -5.85
C SER A 555 -6.64 13.14 -5.81
N VAL A 556 -6.60 12.52 -4.64
CA VAL A 556 -6.06 11.18 -4.40
C VAL A 556 -7.18 10.35 -3.77
N ALA A 557 -7.62 9.29 -4.43
CA ALA A 557 -8.65 8.39 -3.93
C ALA A 557 -8.09 6.98 -3.83
N ALA A 558 -8.34 6.30 -2.71
CA ALA A 558 -8.00 4.91 -2.51
C ALA A 558 -9.20 4.14 -1.94
N THR A 559 -9.52 3.00 -2.52
CA THR A 559 -10.60 2.12 -2.09
C THR A 559 -10.04 0.74 -1.74
N GLY A 560 -10.45 0.19 -0.60
CA GLY A 560 -9.99 -1.11 -0.14
C GLY A 560 -8.50 -1.14 0.21
N LEU A 561 -7.98 -0.04 0.79
CA LEU A 561 -6.62 0.01 1.32
C LEU A 561 -6.57 -0.82 2.62
N ALA A 562 -5.80 -1.90 2.67
CA ALA A 562 -5.55 -2.67 3.89
C ALA A 562 -4.09 -2.53 4.32
N VAL A 563 -3.89 -2.17 5.58
CA VAL A 563 -2.56 -1.95 6.21
C VAL A 563 -2.45 -2.83 7.45
N ASP A 564 -1.37 -3.60 7.55
CA ASP A 564 -0.99 -4.37 8.75
C ASP A 564 0.22 -3.69 9.41
N ALA A 565 -0.06 -2.94 10.48
CA ALA A 565 0.92 -2.24 11.27
C ALA A 565 1.20 -3.00 12.58
N GLN A 566 2.46 -3.29 12.84
CA GLN A 566 2.87 -3.99 14.04
C GLN A 566 3.94 -3.19 14.77
N ARG A 567 3.69 -2.91 16.05
CA ARG A 567 4.71 -2.40 16.96
C ARG A 567 5.47 -3.59 17.54
N LEU A 568 6.75 -3.69 17.20
CA LEU A 568 7.65 -4.76 17.62
C LEU A 568 8.05 -4.59 19.09
N LYS A 569 8.65 -5.63 19.68
CA LYS A 569 9.08 -5.62 21.09
C LYS A 569 10.10 -4.54 21.44
N ASP A 570 10.86 -4.07 20.47
CA ASP A 570 11.82 -2.96 20.59
C ASP A 570 11.16 -1.57 20.46
N GLY A 571 9.84 -1.53 20.23
CA GLY A 571 9.05 -0.31 20.07
C GLY A 571 9.02 0.25 18.64
N THR A 572 9.75 -0.35 17.69
CA THR A 572 9.74 0.05 16.28
C THR A 572 8.48 -0.43 15.56
N ILE A 573 8.12 0.21 14.44
CA ILE A 573 6.97 -0.17 13.61
C ILE A 573 7.48 -0.94 12.38
N ASN A 574 6.89 -2.10 12.09
CA ASN A 574 7.26 -2.96 10.94
C ASN A 574 7.25 -2.19 9.60
N LEU A 575 6.31 -1.26 9.40
CA LEU A 575 6.19 -0.45 8.18
C LEU A 575 7.42 0.43 7.91
N ASN A 576 8.25 0.72 8.91
CA ASN A 576 9.50 1.45 8.72
C ASN A 576 10.49 0.69 7.82
N SER A 577 10.39 -0.65 7.75
CA SER A 577 11.21 -1.48 6.85
C SER A 577 10.92 -1.26 5.36
N LEU A 578 9.77 -0.67 5.02
CA LEU A 578 9.41 -0.31 3.66
C LEU A 578 10.08 1.00 3.21
N ALA A 579 10.49 1.83 4.16
CA ALA A 579 11.10 3.13 3.92
C ALA A 579 12.64 3.03 3.79
N GLY A 580 13.23 3.89 2.97
CA GLY A 580 14.67 3.98 2.75
C GLY A 580 15.18 3.22 1.52
N SER A 581 16.34 3.64 1.00
CA SER A 581 17.01 3.01 -0.15
C SER A 581 17.69 1.70 0.26
N HIS A 582 17.46 0.62 -0.48
CA HIS A 582 17.98 -0.72 -0.13
C HIS A 582 19.50 -0.86 -0.30
N GLN A 583 20.11 -0.13 -1.22
CA GLN A 583 21.56 -0.12 -1.42
C GLN A 583 22.11 1.26 -1.06
N GLN A 584 23.15 1.27 -0.22
CA GLN A 584 24.09 2.39 -0.14
C GLN A 584 24.58 2.60 -1.57
N ALA A 585 24.15 3.69 -2.21
CA ALA A 585 24.38 3.92 -3.62
C ALA A 585 25.89 3.82 -3.90
N THR A 586 26.33 2.72 -4.52
CA THR A 586 27.65 2.61 -5.10
C THR A 586 27.84 3.85 -5.96
N GLU A 587 28.94 4.57 -5.75
CA GLU A 587 29.23 5.89 -6.31
C GLU A 587 28.87 5.97 -7.81
N ARG A 588 27.63 6.36 -8.12
CA ARG A 588 27.21 6.68 -9.49
C ARG A 588 27.65 8.11 -9.76
N THR A 589 28.86 8.27 -10.29
CA THR A 589 29.53 9.56 -10.51
C THR A 589 28.68 10.55 -11.33
N ALA A 590 27.84 10.06 -12.25
CA ALA A 590 26.93 10.91 -13.04
C ALA A 590 25.67 11.37 -12.24
N ILE A 591 25.09 10.49 -11.42
CA ILE A 591 23.90 10.82 -10.61
C ILE A 591 24.31 11.68 -9.40
N HIS A 592 25.50 11.48 -8.83
CA HIS A 592 26.03 12.34 -7.76
C HIS A 592 26.44 13.72 -8.25
N ALA A 593 26.96 13.86 -9.47
CA ALA A 593 27.21 15.17 -10.08
C ALA A 593 25.89 15.94 -10.30
N ALA A 594 24.84 15.26 -10.76
CA ALA A 594 23.48 15.82 -10.83
C ALA A 594 22.92 16.14 -9.44
N LYS A 595 23.07 15.26 -8.43
CA LYS A 595 22.62 15.49 -7.03
C LYS A 595 23.36 16.66 -6.36
N LYS A 596 24.65 16.84 -6.66
CA LYS A 596 25.47 17.94 -6.15
C LYS A 596 25.14 19.27 -6.85
N ALA A 597 24.77 19.23 -8.13
CA ALA A 597 24.19 20.38 -8.84
C ALA A 597 22.73 20.68 -8.44
N GLN A 598 21.99 19.67 -7.96
CA GLN A 598 20.57 19.76 -7.57
C GLN A 598 20.36 20.32 -6.16
N ALA A 599 21.42 20.33 -5.34
CA ALA A 599 21.47 20.96 -4.01
C ALA A 599 21.34 22.49 -4.05
N GLU A 600 21.41 23.13 -5.22
CA GLU A 600 21.30 24.59 -5.38
C GLU A 600 19.90 25.07 -5.84
N GLY A 601 18.92 24.18 -6.08
CA GLY A 601 17.57 24.57 -6.51
C GLY A 601 16.51 24.60 -5.40
N PRO A 602 15.37 25.31 -5.59
CA PRO A 602 14.32 25.43 -4.58
C PRO A 602 13.69 24.07 -4.22
N ALA A 603 13.21 23.90 -2.98
CA ALA A 603 12.50 22.69 -2.57
C ALA A 603 11.17 22.55 -3.35
N TRP A 604 10.70 21.31 -3.56
CA TRP A 604 9.42 21.06 -4.20
C TRP A 604 8.26 21.60 -3.36
N ARG A 605 7.35 22.35 -3.99
CA ARG A 605 6.08 22.80 -3.40
C ARG A 605 4.95 21.93 -3.94
N TYR A 606 4.00 21.53 -3.09
CA TYR A 606 2.89 20.70 -3.55
C TYR A 606 1.56 21.07 -2.88
N LYS A 607 0.47 20.84 -3.60
CA LYS A 607 -0.90 20.94 -3.11
C LYS A 607 -1.69 19.70 -3.52
N ILE A 608 -2.49 19.15 -2.62
CA ILE A 608 -3.46 18.09 -2.88
C ILE A 608 -4.84 18.61 -2.47
N GLY A 609 -5.75 18.74 -3.43
CA GLY A 609 -7.09 19.28 -3.19
C GLY A 609 -7.90 18.44 -2.20
N GLU A 610 -7.95 17.12 -2.45
CA GLU A 610 -8.67 16.16 -1.61
C GLU A 610 -8.00 14.78 -1.59
N LEU A 611 -7.87 14.19 -0.40
CA LEU A 611 -7.52 12.79 -0.18
C LEU A 611 -8.76 12.06 0.35
N THR A 612 -9.18 10.98 -0.30
CA THR A 612 -10.30 10.13 0.15
C THR A 612 -9.86 8.68 0.28
N LEU A 613 -10.12 8.07 1.44
CA LEU A 613 -10.02 6.63 1.68
C LEU A 613 -11.43 6.06 1.87
N LYS A 614 -11.78 5.02 1.12
CA LYS A 614 -13.04 4.29 1.25
C LYS A 614 -12.78 2.81 1.56
N ASP A 615 -13.60 2.23 2.42
CA ASP A 615 -13.53 0.82 2.80
C ASP A 615 -12.12 0.35 3.18
N ALA A 616 -11.34 1.22 3.82
CA ALA A 616 -10.00 0.89 4.25
C ALA A 616 -10.03 0.01 5.52
N THR A 617 -9.00 -0.79 5.69
CA THR A 617 -8.78 -1.67 6.84
C THR A 617 -7.42 -1.34 7.44
N ALA A 618 -7.36 -1.08 8.74
CA ALA A 618 -6.10 -0.94 9.45
C ALA A 618 -6.08 -1.95 10.60
N GLU A 619 -5.17 -2.90 10.52
CA GLU A 619 -4.88 -3.84 11.60
C GLU A 619 -3.65 -3.30 12.34
N PHE A 620 -3.78 -3.07 13.64
CA PHE A 620 -2.69 -2.62 14.49
C PHE A 620 -2.44 -3.65 15.59
N THR A 621 -1.23 -4.20 15.65
CA THR A 621 -0.81 -5.12 16.72
C THR A 621 0.35 -4.53 17.52
N ASP A 622 0.14 -4.27 18.81
CA ASP A 622 1.20 -3.85 19.73
C ASP A 622 1.76 -5.07 20.50
N ASN A 623 3.02 -5.41 20.23
CA ASN A 623 3.72 -6.52 20.90
C ASN A 623 4.61 -6.06 22.07
N THR A 624 4.54 -4.80 22.50
CA THR A 624 5.34 -4.28 23.62
C THR A 624 4.78 -4.66 25.01
N THR A 625 3.50 -5.00 25.07
CA THR A 625 2.81 -5.47 26.27
C THR A 625 3.00 -6.97 26.48
N SER A 626 2.76 -7.47 27.71
CA SER A 626 2.87 -8.91 28.03
C SER A 626 1.86 -9.78 27.25
N GLN A 627 0.71 -9.22 26.92
CA GLN A 627 -0.28 -9.77 25.99
C GLN A 627 -0.41 -8.80 24.81
N PRO A 628 -0.22 -9.25 23.55
CA PRO A 628 -0.32 -8.37 22.40
C PRO A 628 -1.68 -7.70 22.28
N VAL A 629 -1.70 -6.38 22.07
CA VAL A 629 -2.95 -5.63 21.84
C VAL A 629 -3.25 -5.62 20.36
N LYS A 630 -4.39 -6.18 19.95
CA LYS A 630 -4.84 -6.19 18.55
C LYS A 630 -6.03 -5.26 18.38
N LEU A 631 -5.89 -4.26 17.50
CA LEU A 631 -6.90 -3.29 17.17
C LEU A 631 -7.19 -3.38 15.67
N SER A 632 -8.42 -3.75 15.32
CA SER A 632 -8.88 -3.82 13.93
C SER A 632 -9.78 -2.62 13.65
N PHE A 633 -9.40 -1.75 12.73
CA PHE A 633 -10.22 -0.62 12.28
C PHE A 633 -10.82 -0.98 10.91
N THR A 634 -12.11 -1.32 10.85
CA THR A 634 -12.76 -1.76 9.61
C THR A 634 -14.29 -1.56 9.64
N PRO A 635 -14.89 -0.82 8.69
CA PRO A 635 -14.24 -0.01 7.66
C PRO A 635 -13.68 1.30 8.22
N VAL A 636 -12.66 1.84 7.56
CA VAL A 636 -12.14 3.20 7.75
C VAL A 636 -12.50 4.03 6.53
N GLN A 637 -13.13 5.16 6.77
CA GLN A 637 -13.46 6.19 5.79
C GLN A 637 -12.76 7.47 6.23
N LEU A 638 -11.92 8.02 5.38
CA LEU A 638 -11.16 9.24 5.68
C LEU A 638 -11.29 10.21 4.51
N LYS A 639 -11.61 11.46 4.81
CA LYS A 639 -11.54 12.56 3.87
C LYS A 639 -10.69 13.68 4.45
N VAL A 640 -9.66 14.08 3.74
CA VAL A 640 -8.77 15.19 4.10
C VAL A 640 -8.73 16.18 2.95
N GLN A 641 -8.85 17.48 3.22
CA GLN A 641 -8.89 18.52 2.21
C GLN A 641 -7.74 19.53 2.36
N GLN A 642 -7.37 20.19 1.25
CA GLN A 642 -6.38 21.28 1.22
C GLN A 642 -4.99 20.89 1.78
N ILE A 643 -4.51 19.69 1.49
CA ILE A 643 -3.16 19.26 1.90
C ILE A 643 -2.14 20.08 1.11
N SER A 644 -1.11 20.59 1.78
CA SER A 644 -0.02 21.30 1.10
C SER A 644 1.28 21.12 1.86
N ASP A 645 2.38 21.51 1.22
CA ASP A 645 3.70 21.54 1.85
C ASP A 645 3.79 22.57 3.00
N ASP A 646 2.85 23.52 3.06
CA ASP A 646 2.69 24.47 4.16
C ASP A 646 1.90 23.83 5.32
N LEU A 647 2.62 23.16 6.21
CA LEU A 647 2.09 22.45 7.39
C LEU A 647 1.51 23.38 8.48
N SER A 648 1.57 24.70 8.29
CA SER A 648 0.98 25.69 9.19
C SER A 648 -0.51 25.94 8.93
N ARG A 649 -1.04 25.48 7.79
CA ARG A 649 -2.45 25.65 7.43
C ARG A 649 -3.33 24.57 8.07
N PRO A 650 -4.57 24.90 8.48
CA PRO A 650 -5.53 23.91 8.94
C PRO A 650 -5.95 22.96 7.81
N LEU A 651 -5.97 21.67 8.12
CA LEU A 651 -6.41 20.58 7.25
C LEU A 651 -7.79 20.11 7.74
N PRO A 652 -8.87 20.34 6.99
CA PRO A 652 -10.17 19.75 7.31
C PRO A 652 -10.10 18.23 7.18
N VAL A 653 -10.46 17.52 8.25
CA VAL A 653 -10.48 16.06 8.35
C VAL A 653 -11.88 15.57 8.74
N ASP A 654 -12.35 14.55 8.04
CA ASP A 654 -13.55 13.78 8.37
C ASP A 654 -13.18 12.29 8.37
N LEU A 655 -13.17 11.68 9.56
CA LEU A 655 -12.80 10.29 9.78
C LEU A 655 -13.99 9.54 10.38
N GLN A 656 -14.33 8.42 9.79
CA GLN A 656 -15.24 7.43 10.36
C GLN A 656 -14.55 6.07 10.39
N ALA A 657 -14.50 5.43 11.55
CA ALA A 657 -13.87 4.14 11.73
C ALA A 657 -14.71 3.25 12.66
N THR A 658 -14.72 1.95 12.41
CA THR A 658 -15.29 0.96 13.34
C THR A 658 -14.17 0.15 13.98
N LEU A 659 -14.08 0.14 15.31
CA LEU A 659 -13.03 -0.56 16.05
C LEU A 659 -13.46 -2.00 16.37
N ASN A 660 -12.61 -3.01 16.18
CA ASN A 660 -12.88 -4.43 16.50
C ASN A 660 -14.24 -4.95 16.02
N LYS A 661 -14.71 -4.47 14.85
CA LYS A 661 -16.04 -4.75 14.27
C LYS A 661 -17.23 -4.32 15.17
N LYS A 662 -16.97 -3.52 16.21
CA LYS A 662 -17.92 -3.09 17.25
C LYS A 662 -17.65 -1.64 17.67
N GLY A 663 -18.66 -0.79 17.53
CA GLY A 663 -18.57 0.60 17.96
C GLY A 663 -17.99 1.51 16.89
N LEU A 664 -18.59 2.70 16.79
CA LEU A 664 -18.31 3.69 15.75
C LEU A 664 -17.50 4.85 16.36
N LEU A 665 -16.45 5.27 15.66
CA LEU A 665 -15.70 6.49 15.94
C LEU A 665 -15.85 7.44 14.75
N GLY A 666 -16.49 8.58 14.97
CA GLY A 666 -16.52 9.72 14.08
C GLY A 666 -15.65 10.86 14.62
N VAL A 667 -14.78 11.41 13.80
CA VAL A 667 -13.94 12.57 14.12
C VAL A 667 -14.03 13.58 12.99
N LYS A 668 -14.43 14.81 13.29
CA LYS A 668 -14.59 15.87 12.28
C LYS A 668 -14.06 17.21 12.77
N GLY A 669 -13.17 17.84 12.02
CA GLY A 669 -12.65 19.17 12.36
C GLY A 669 -11.35 19.48 11.65
N ASP A 670 -10.56 20.38 12.23
CA ASP A 670 -9.34 20.90 11.62
C ASP A 670 -8.08 20.40 12.35
N VAL A 671 -7.07 20.03 11.56
CA VAL A 671 -5.76 19.58 12.04
C VAL A 671 -4.67 20.45 11.42
N THR A 672 -3.84 21.09 12.23
CA THR A 672 -2.62 21.77 11.81
C THR A 672 -1.43 20.96 12.29
N ALA A 673 -0.48 20.66 11.41
CA ALA A 673 0.65 19.79 11.76
C ALA A 673 1.82 20.54 12.42
N THR A 674 2.06 21.81 12.08
CA THR A 674 3.21 22.57 12.60
C THR A 674 2.87 24.02 12.97
N PRO A 675 2.83 24.39 14.26
CA PRO A 675 2.83 23.49 15.43
C PRO A 675 1.57 22.62 15.45
N LEU A 676 1.62 21.46 16.10
CA LEU A 676 0.46 20.55 16.16
C LEU A 676 -0.70 21.24 16.88
N LYS A 677 -1.81 21.44 16.18
CA LYS A 677 -3.08 21.91 16.73
C LYS A 677 -4.21 21.05 16.16
N LEU A 678 -5.02 20.47 17.02
CA LEU A 678 -6.23 19.74 16.65
C LEU A 678 -7.42 20.46 17.28
N ALA A 679 -8.48 20.68 16.50
CA ALA A 679 -9.78 21.13 16.99
C ALA A 679 -10.86 20.28 16.30
N VAL A 680 -11.32 19.24 16.99
CA VAL A 680 -12.14 18.19 16.39
C VAL A 680 -13.37 17.87 17.25
N LYS A 681 -14.49 17.64 16.59
CA LYS A 681 -15.68 17.02 17.17
C LYS A 681 -15.50 15.51 17.16
N VAL A 682 -15.62 14.91 18.33
CA VAL A 682 -15.50 13.47 18.54
C VAL A 682 -16.89 12.91 18.83
N ASN A 683 -17.30 11.91 18.07
CA ASN A 683 -18.49 11.10 18.31
C ASN A 683 -18.06 9.62 18.38
N ALA A 684 -18.02 9.09 19.60
CA ALA A 684 -17.75 7.70 19.89
C ALA A 684 -19.03 7.04 20.39
N ASN A 685 -19.41 5.92 19.78
CA ASN A 685 -20.56 5.14 20.20
C ASN A 685 -20.16 3.67 20.37
N GLN A 686 -20.27 3.16 21.59
CA GLN A 686 -19.93 1.80 22.00
C GLN A 686 -18.51 1.35 21.62
N LEU A 687 -17.52 2.25 21.72
CA LEU A 687 -16.12 1.88 21.48
C LEU A 687 -15.63 0.89 22.55
N ASP A 688 -15.00 -0.20 22.11
CA ASP A 688 -14.53 -1.25 23.01
C ASP A 688 -13.30 -0.81 23.81
N ALA A 689 -13.53 -0.26 25.00
CA ALA A 689 -12.49 0.18 25.90
C ALA A 689 -11.77 -1.00 26.59
N ALA A 690 -12.40 -2.19 26.65
CA ALA A 690 -11.77 -3.38 27.21
C ALA A 690 -10.61 -3.90 26.35
N ALA A 691 -10.59 -3.59 25.05
CA ALA A 691 -9.47 -3.90 24.16
C ALA A 691 -8.13 -3.29 24.61
N PHE A 692 -8.17 -2.26 25.47
CA PHE A 692 -6.99 -1.59 26.01
C PHE A 692 -6.56 -2.12 27.39
N GLU A 693 -7.23 -3.15 27.94
CA GLU A 693 -6.89 -3.77 29.24
C GLU A 693 -5.40 -4.12 29.36
N PRO A 694 -4.71 -4.69 28.35
CA PRO A 694 -3.31 -5.08 28.51
C PRO A 694 -2.35 -3.93 28.85
N TYR A 695 -2.74 -2.66 28.64
CA TYR A 695 -1.93 -1.49 28.99
C TYR A 695 -1.95 -1.15 30.49
N PHE A 696 -3.01 -1.50 31.22
CA PHE A 696 -3.18 -1.13 32.64
C PHE A 696 -3.58 -2.29 33.54
N GLY A 697 -4.06 -3.40 32.97
CA GLY A 697 -4.58 -4.55 33.68
C GLY A 697 -3.60 -5.11 34.67
N SER A 698 -2.30 -5.16 34.36
CA SER A 698 -1.24 -5.63 35.28
C SER A 698 -1.20 -4.87 36.62
N LYS A 699 -1.71 -3.64 36.68
CA LYS A 699 -1.78 -2.81 37.90
C LYS A 699 -2.99 -3.12 38.77
N LEU A 700 -3.90 -4.00 38.33
CA LEU A 700 -5.15 -4.34 39.02
C LEU A 700 -5.20 -5.85 39.34
N ASN A 701 -5.76 -6.21 40.50
CA ASN A 701 -6.13 -7.59 40.83
C ASN A 701 -7.48 -8.01 40.19
N ALA A 702 -8.12 -7.11 39.44
CA ALA A 702 -9.29 -7.38 38.60
C ALA A 702 -8.93 -7.27 37.10
N SER A 703 -9.60 -8.05 36.26
CA SER A 703 -9.56 -7.94 34.79
C SER A 703 -10.83 -7.27 34.28
N LEU A 704 -10.68 -6.39 33.30
CA LEU A 704 -11.79 -5.70 32.65
C LEU A 704 -12.36 -6.57 31.52
N ALA A 705 -13.44 -7.29 31.81
CA ALA A 705 -14.04 -8.23 30.87
C ALA A 705 -14.88 -7.54 29.78
N SER A 706 -15.49 -6.41 30.10
CA SER A 706 -16.23 -5.57 29.14
C SER A 706 -16.24 -4.12 29.60
N ALA A 707 -16.16 -3.19 28.66
CA ALA A 707 -16.39 -1.76 28.87
C ALA A 707 -16.62 -1.07 27.52
N LEU A 708 -17.77 -0.42 27.36
CA LEU A 708 -18.12 0.31 26.13
C LEU A 708 -18.11 1.81 26.40
N LEU A 709 -17.32 2.55 25.63
CA LEU A 709 -17.19 3.99 25.73
C LEU A 709 -18.12 4.70 24.73
N ASN A 710 -18.96 5.58 25.26
CA ASN A 710 -19.68 6.59 24.50
C ASN A 710 -19.06 7.95 24.81
N ALA A 711 -18.79 8.77 23.78
CA ALA A 711 -18.32 10.15 23.97
C ALA A 711 -18.88 11.04 22.86
N ASN A 712 -19.34 12.23 23.22
CA ASN A 712 -19.78 13.23 22.26
C ASN A 712 -19.33 14.61 22.74
N GLY A 713 -18.40 15.24 22.03
CA GLY A 713 -17.84 16.51 22.48
C GLY A 713 -16.78 17.11 21.55
N ASP A 714 -16.32 18.30 21.93
CA ASP A 714 -15.24 19.01 21.27
C ASP A 714 -13.91 18.70 21.99
N LEU A 715 -12.94 18.17 21.25
CA LEU A 715 -11.57 17.93 21.68
C LEU A 715 -10.67 18.95 21.00
N SER A 716 -9.88 19.71 21.78
CA SER A 716 -8.77 20.46 21.21
C SER A 716 -7.45 20.11 21.86
N VAL A 717 -6.42 19.96 21.04
CA VAL A 717 -5.07 19.59 21.45
C VAL A 717 -4.11 20.57 20.82
N SER A 718 -3.13 21.06 21.56
CA SER A 718 -2.07 21.90 21.02
C SER A 718 -0.72 21.48 21.59
N GLN A 719 0.26 21.28 20.72
CA GLN A 719 1.64 20.99 21.10
C GLN A 719 2.53 22.03 20.45
N ALA A 720 2.89 23.05 21.24
CA ALA A 720 3.88 24.05 20.86
C ALA A 720 5.18 23.79 21.64
N LYS A 721 5.33 24.37 22.83
CA LYS A 721 6.44 24.07 23.77
C LYS A 721 6.10 22.98 24.77
N SER A 722 4.82 22.81 25.09
CA SER A 722 4.27 21.76 25.96
C SER A 722 2.96 21.24 25.36
N LEU A 723 2.58 20.02 25.71
CA LEU A 723 1.31 19.43 25.30
C LEU A 723 0.17 19.93 26.19
N LYS A 724 -0.86 20.51 25.55
CA LYS A 724 -2.13 20.85 26.19
C LYS A 724 -3.27 20.16 25.47
N ALA A 725 -4.22 19.62 26.22
CA ALA A 725 -5.44 19.05 25.66
C ALA A 725 -6.64 19.50 26.47
N ASN A 726 -7.76 19.83 25.81
CA ASN A 726 -9.02 20.07 26.47
C ASN A 726 -10.14 19.27 25.80
N PHE A 727 -11.06 18.77 26.60
CA PHE A 727 -12.26 18.08 26.15
C PHE A 727 -13.48 18.71 26.80
N ARG A 728 -14.50 19.03 26.00
CA ARG A 728 -15.78 19.55 26.47
C ARG A 728 -16.92 18.73 25.86
N GLY A 729 -17.76 18.11 26.66
CA GLY A 729 -18.89 17.32 26.16
C GLY A 729 -19.41 16.30 27.16
N ASP A 730 -20.03 15.24 26.64
CA ASP A 730 -20.57 14.15 27.44
C ASP A 730 -19.76 12.87 27.21
N MET A 731 -19.55 12.10 28.27
CA MET A 731 -18.88 10.79 28.22
C MET A 731 -19.64 9.78 29.06
N ALA A 732 -19.76 8.54 28.61
CA ALA A 732 -20.32 7.46 29.41
C ALA A 732 -19.57 6.16 29.20
N LEU A 733 -19.33 5.45 30.30
CA LEU A 733 -18.80 4.09 30.27
C LEU A 733 -19.91 3.10 30.62
N VAL A 734 -20.25 2.23 29.67
CA VAL A 734 -21.46 1.41 29.66
C VAL A 734 -21.08 -0.07 29.68
N ALA A 735 -21.95 -0.90 30.27
CA ALA A 735 -21.81 -2.36 30.34
C ALA A 735 -20.45 -2.81 30.91
N VAL A 736 -20.02 -2.17 31.99
CA VAL A 736 -18.71 -2.44 32.59
C VAL A 736 -18.76 -3.66 33.48
N ARG A 737 -17.76 -4.54 33.34
CA ARG A 737 -17.60 -5.74 34.17
C ARG A 737 -16.16 -5.94 34.58
N LEU A 738 -15.94 -6.03 35.89
CA LEU A 738 -14.67 -6.32 36.52
C LEU A 738 -14.74 -7.70 37.16
N ILE A 739 -13.90 -8.61 36.68
CA ILE A 739 -13.78 -9.97 37.21
C ILE A 739 -12.49 -10.09 38.02
N ASP A 740 -12.56 -10.81 39.14
CA ASP A 740 -11.40 -11.14 39.95
C ASP A 740 -10.41 -12.01 39.16
N LYS A 741 -9.12 -11.66 39.13
CA LYS A 741 -8.12 -12.45 38.39
C LYS A 741 -7.85 -13.82 39.02
N ALA A 742 -7.92 -13.92 40.35
CA ALA A 742 -7.63 -15.15 41.08
C ALA A 742 -8.77 -16.16 40.93
N THR A 743 -10.02 -15.71 41.05
CA THR A 743 -11.19 -16.59 41.11
C THR A 743 -12.05 -16.55 39.84
N SER A 744 -11.91 -15.52 39.00
CA SER A 744 -12.83 -15.24 37.87
C SER A 744 -14.29 -15.01 38.30
N ASP A 745 -14.54 -14.67 39.56
CA ASP A 745 -15.85 -14.24 40.06
C ASP A 745 -16.08 -12.75 39.75
N LEU A 746 -17.34 -12.35 39.57
CA LEU A 746 -17.70 -10.93 39.38
C LEU A 746 -17.41 -10.15 40.66
N PHE A 747 -16.50 -9.19 40.59
CA PHE A 747 -16.13 -8.32 41.71
C PHE A 747 -16.97 -7.04 41.72
N ALA A 748 -17.03 -6.37 40.57
CA ALA A 748 -17.77 -5.12 40.39
C ALA A 748 -18.23 -4.96 38.94
N GLY A 749 -19.21 -4.09 38.70
CA GLY A 749 -19.67 -3.75 37.37
C GLY A 749 -20.80 -2.74 37.38
N TRP A 750 -21.15 -2.18 36.24
CA TRP A 750 -22.25 -1.22 36.14
C TRP A 750 -22.85 -1.16 34.74
N GLY A 751 -24.14 -0.79 34.69
CA GLY A 751 -24.85 -0.57 33.44
C GLY A 751 -24.35 0.69 32.72
N SER A 752 -24.26 1.82 33.42
CA SER A 752 -23.73 3.06 32.86
C SER A 752 -23.19 3.99 33.96
N LEU A 753 -21.99 4.53 33.71
CA LEU A 753 -21.39 5.66 34.43
C LEU A 753 -21.27 6.83 33.44
N ALA A 754 -22.19 7.78 33.53
CA ALA A 754 -22.27 8.92 32.61
C ALA A 754 -21.82 10.22 33.27
N LEU A 755 -20.89 10.94 32.64
CA LEU A 755 -20.47 12.29 32.99
C LEU A 755 -21.05 13.26 31.96
N THR A 756 -21.95 14.13 32.41
CA THR A 756 -22.57 15.17 31.57
C THR A 756 -21.94 16.53 31.83
N ASN A 757 -21.78 17.33 30.78
CA ASN A 757 -21.08 18.61 30.82
C ASN A 757 -19.68 18.47 31.42
N LEU A 758 -18.92 17.48 30.94
CA LEU A 758 -17.54 17.22 31.29
C LEU A 758 -16.64 18.29 30.65
N LYS A 759 -15.76 18.87 31.46
CA LYS A 759 -14.63 19.69 31.05
C LYS A 759 -13.37 19.03 31.60
N ALA A 760 -12.54 18.48 30.73
CA ALA A 760 -11.26 17.91 31.11
C ALA A 760 -10.15 18.71 30.45
N ASP A 761 -9.31 19.36 31.26
CA ASP A 761 -8.17 20.15 30.82
C ASP A 761 -6.88 19.45 31.28
N TYR A 762 -5.98 19.18 30.35
CA TYR A 762 -4.66 18.58 30.57
C TYR A 762 -3.58 19.58 30.16
N ASP A 763 -2.60 19.78 31.05
CA ASP A 763 -1.38 20.53 30.79
C ASP A 763 -0.19 19.71 31.31
N GLU A 764 0.79 19.46 30.46
CA GLU A 764 2.01 18.70 30.78
C GLU A 764 2.72 19.16 32.08
N HIS A 765 2.70 20.47 32.37
CA HIS A 765 3.29 21.02 33.60
C HIS A 765 2.26 21.36 34.69
N GLY A 766 0.99 21.58 34.30
CA GLY A 766 -0.08 22.03 35.20
C GLY A 766 -0.90 20.89 35.82
N GLY A 767 -0.71 19.65 35.34
CA GLY A 767 -1.48 18.49 35.75
C GLY A 767 -2.79 18.35 34.98
N THR A 768 -3.76 17.64 35.57
CA THR A 768 -5.06 17.37 34.95
C THR A 768 -6.17 17.95 35.81
N ALA A 769 -7.05 18.75 35.22
CA ALA A 769 -8.26 19.26 35.86
C ALA A 769 -9.50 18.63 35.21
N VAL A 770 -10.38 18.05 36.02
CA VAL A 770 -11.62 17.41 35.56
C VAL A 770 -12.80 18.01 36.31
N ASP A 771 -13.72 18.65 35.58
CA ASP A 771 -14.98 19.21 36.07
C ASP A 771 -16.14 18.51 35.37
N ALA A 772 -17.02 17.84 36.10
CA ALA A 772 -18.23 17.25 35.53
C ALA A 772 -19.47 17.80 36.22
N GLY A 773 -20.37 18.43 35.46
CA GLY A 773 -21.59 19.03 36.02
C GLY A 773 -22.50 18.02 36.72
N ARG A 774 -22.65 16.82 36.15
CA ARG A 774 -23.40 15.73 36.76
C ARG A 774 -22.79 14.38 36.40
N VAL A 775 -22.74 13.48 37.39
CA VAL A 775 -22.30 12.08 37.27
C VAL A 775 -23.51 11.20 37.56
N THR A 776 -23.90 10.34 36.63
CA THR A 776 -24.99 9.37 36.83
C THR A 776 -24.41 7.97 36.86
N PHE A 777 -24.59 7.27 37.98
CA PHE A 777 -24.11 5.92 38.18
C PHE A 777 -25.30 4.96 38.31
N SER A 778 -25.51 4.15 37.27
CA SER A 778 -26.74 3.36 37.10
C SER A 778 -26.45 1.86 37.00
N LYS A 779 -27.35 1.07 37.60
CA LYS A 779 -27.29 -0.41 37.60
C LYS A 779 -25.92 -0.92 38.06
N PHE A 780 -25.35 -0.30 39.09
CA PHE A 780 -24.03 -0.67 39.61
C PHE A 780 -24.12 -1.86 40.57
N TYR A 781 -23.08 -2.67 40.57
CA TYR A 781 -22.87 -3.82 41.43
C TYR A 781 -21.46 -3.78 42.00
N GLY A 782 -21.31 -4.07 43.29
CA GLY A 782 -20.01 -4.24 43.92
C GLY A 782 -20.06 -5.22 45.08
N ARG A 783 -18.98 -5.97 45.27
CA ARG A 783 -18.80 -6.88 46.41
C ARG A 783 -17.82 -6.30 47.41
N VAL A 784 -18.30 -6.10 48.64
CA VAL A 784 -17.48 -5.68 49.78
C VAL A 784 -17.32 -6.89 50.68
N LEU A 785 -16.07 -7.27 50.95
CA LEU A 785 -15.75 -8.44 51.75
C LEU A 785 -14.77 -8.03 52.85
N LEU A 786 -15.16 -8.31 54.09
CA LEU A 786 -14.27 -8.29 55.25
C LEU A 786 -13.73 -9.71 55.43
N ASP A 787 -12.42 -9.89 55.33
CA ASP A 787 -11.81 -11.21 55.48
C ASP A 787 -11.74 -11.68 56.94
N ALA A 788 -11.23 -12.90 57.16
CA ALA A 788 -11.13 -13.48 58.50
C ALA A 788 -10.12 -12.73 59.40
N GLN A 789 -9.28 -11.87 58.83
CA GLN A 789 -8.29 -11.04 59.51
C GLN A 789 -8.83 -9.62 59.78
N GLY A 790 -10.07 -9.31 59.40
CA GLY A 790 -10.66 -7.99 59.55
C GLY A 790 -10.17 -6.97 58.50
N LYS A 791 -9.61 -7.42 57.38
CA LYS A 791 -9.18 -6.56 56.26
C LYS A 791 -10.24 -6.54 55.16
N LEU A 792 -10.48 -5.36 54.60
CA LEU A 792 -11.40 -5.16 53.47
C LEU A 792 -10.72 -5.46 52.13
N ASN A 793 -11.40 -6.22 51.28
CA ASN A 793 -10.97 -6.54 49.92
C ASN A 793 -10.72 -5.30 49.02
N LEU A 794 -11.40 -4.18 49.29
CA LEU A 794 -11.25 -2.93 48.54
C LEU A 794 -9.83 -2.34 48.62
N LYS A 795 -9.04 -2.70 49.64
CA LYS A 795 -7.63 -2.29 49.77
C LYS A 795 -6.72 -2.97 48.75
N ASP A 796 -7.13 -4.11 48.20
CA ASP A 796 -6.31 -4.95 47.33
C ASP A 796 -6.69 -4.83 45.84
N VAL A 797 -7.53 -3.87 45.46
CA VAL A 797 -7.94 -3.65 44.05
C VAL A 797 -6.72 -3.31 43.19
N VAL A 798 -5.83 -2.45 43.70
CA VAL A 798 -4.55 -2.13 43.08
C VAL A 798 -3.54 -3.20 43.47
N ALA A 799 -2.88 -3.79 42.47
CA ALA A 799 -1.86 -4.79 42.73
C ALA A 799 -0.60 -4.14 43.31
N HIS A 800 -0.13 -4.62 44.46
CA HIS A 800 1.19 -4.25 44.99
C HIS A 800 2.29 -5.04 44.26
N GLU A 801 3.35 -4.34 43.83
CA GLU A 801 4.39 -4.91 42.96
C GLU A 801 5.07 -6.15 43.59
N GLY A 802 5.09 -7.26 42.83
CA GLY A 802 5.89 -8.46 43.13
C GLY A 802 5.18 -9.67 43.77
N GLY A 803 3.89 -9.58 44.14
CA GLY A 803 3.14 -10.68 44.77
C GLY A 803 2.22 -11.49 43.83
N THR A 804 1.93 -12.74 44.17
CA THR A 804 0.86 -13.54 43.52
C THR A 804 -0.49 -12.82 43.64
N SER A 805 -1.28 -12.76 42.55
CA SER A 805 -2.59 -12.09 42.51
C SER A 805 -3.46 -12.44 43.72
N GLN A 806 -3.89 -11.41 44.46
CA GLN A 806 -4.78 -11.58 45.62
C GLN A 806 -6.23 -11.62 45.14
N SER A 807 -7.01 -12.52 45.74
CA SER A 807 -8.44 -12.67 45.44
C SER A 807 -9.23 -11.52 46.05
N LEU A 808 -10.08 -10.87 45.25
CA LEU A 808 -10.99 -9.80 45.64
C LEU A 808 -12.35 -10.33 46.10
N THR A 809 -12.66 -11.59 45.83
CA THR A 809 -14.01 -12.17 46.02
C THR A 809 -14.07 -13.31 47.03
N ARG A 810 -12.92 -13.86 47.42
CA ARG A 810 -12.77 -14.96 48.39
C ARG A 810 -11.63 -14.69 49.36
N SER A 811 -11.80 -15.10 50.62
CA SER A 811 -10.71 -15.13 51.60
C SER A 811 -9.86 -16.40 51.46
N LYS A 812 -8.57 -16.34 51.79
CA LYS A 812 -7.75 -17.54 51.96
C LYS A 812 -8.24 -18.27 53.22
N SER A 813 -8.97 -19.37 53.04
CA SER A 813 -9.34 -20.26 54.14
C SER A 813 -8.09 -21.02 54.60
N GLY A 814 -7.45 -20.55 55.67
CA GLY A 814 -6.30 -21.25 56.24
C GLY A 814 -5.41 -20.44 57.17
N SER A 815 -5.96 -19.84 58.23
CA SER A 815 -5.21 -19.62 59.49
C SER A 815 -6.16 -19.22 60.61
N HIS A 816 -5.90 -19.78 61.80
CA HIS A 816 -6.67 -19.69 63.04
C HIS A 816 -6.99 -18.25 63.48
N PRO A 817 -8.13 -18.01 64.16
CA PRO A 817 -8.44 -16.71 64.72
C PRO A 817 -7.42 -16.31 65.80
N ILE A 818 -7.03 -15.03 65.79
CA ILE A 818 -6.23 -14.42 66.86
C ILE A 818 -7.15 -14.26 68.09
N PRO A 819 -6.77 -14.77 69.28
CA PRO A 819 -7.56 -14.56 70.50
C PRO A 819 -7.50 -13.09 70.94
N LEU A 820 -8.65 -12.51 71.29
CA LEU A 820 -8.79 -11.16 71.83
C LEU A 820 -8.52 -11.14 73.34
N THR A 821 -7.30 -11.46 73.75
CA THR A 821 -6.79 -11.19 75.10
C THR A 821 -5.50 -10.36 75.00
N PRO A 822 -5.37 -9.24 75.74
CA PRO A 822 -4.13 -8.49 75.78
C PRO A 822 -3.12 -9.27 76.64
N GLU A 823 -2.20 -10.00 76.02
CA GLU A 823 -1.04 -10.54 76.73
C GLU A 823 0.15 -9.58 76.66
N ALA A 824 0.71 -9.33 77.83
CA ALA A 824 1.81 -8.44 78.08
C ALA A 824 3.09 -8.90 77.41
N VAL A 825 3.88 -7.92 76.97
CA VAL A 825 5.22 -8.07 76.42
C VAL A 825 6.15 -8.66 77.49
N SER A 826 6.86 -9.74 77.17
CA SER A 826 8.10 -10.12 77.86
C SER A 826 9.06 -10.83 76.92
N GLU A 827 10.33 -10.47 77.07
CA GLU A 827 11.46 -10.78 76.20
C GLU A 827 11.93 -12.24 76.23
N ALA A 828 12.47 -12.65 75.07
CA ALA A 828 13.65 -13.47 74.79
C ALA A 828 13.84 -14.84 75.49
N VAL A 829 14.06 -15.90 74.68
CA VAL A 829 15.29 -16.74 74.69
C VAL A 829 15.55 -17.35 73.29
N ALA A 830 16.84 -17.52 73.03
CA ALA A 830 17.60 -17.83 71.82
C ALA A 830 17.46 -19.23 71.17
N ALA A 831 18.07 -19.27 69.98
CA ALA A 831 18.91 -20.34 69.39
C ALA A 831 18.24 -21.52 68.65
N SER A 832 18.44 -21.58 67.33
CA SER A 832 19.59 -22.30 66.74
C SER A 832 19.50 -22.34 65.21
N ALA A 833 20.61 -21.99 64.56
CA ALA A 833 20.90 -22.33 63.17
C ALA A 833 21.93 -23.46 63.15
N PRO A 834 22.08 -24.17 62.02
CA PRO A 834 23.40 -24.53 61.56
C PRO A 834 23.67 -24.01 60.14
N ALA A 835 24.86 -23.45 59.95
CA ALA A 835 25.53 -23.23 58.66
C ALA A 835 26.74 -24.21 58.59
N PRO A 836 27.72 -24.14 57.65
CA PRO A 836 27.84 -23.40 56.38
C PRO A 836 28.55 -24.21 55.24
N VAL A 837 28.76 -23.61 54.06
CA VAL A 837 30.04 -23.56 53.28
C VAL A 837 29.87 -22.57 52.09
N ALA A 838 30.51 -21.38 52.10
CA ALA A 838 31.85 -21.01 51.55
C ALA A 838 31.89 -20.95 50.00
N ALA A 839 32.45 -19.96 49.28
CA ALA A 839 33.51 -18.97 49.53
C ALA A 839 33.36 -17.75 48.55
N ALA A 840 33.56 -16.49 48.98
CA ALA A 840 34.79 -15.63 48.89
C ALA A 840 35.04 -15.02 47.48
N SER A 841 35.54 -13.80 47.24
CA SER A 841 36.11 -12.65 47.97
C SER A 841 36.12 -11.47 46.96
N ALA A 842 36.03 -10.16 47.24
CA ALA A 842 36.96 -9.23 47.89
C ALA A 842 36.52 -7.80 47.44
N ALA A 843 36.86 -6.64 48.01
CA ALA A 843 37.29 -6.14 49.31
C ALA A 843 37.15 -4.59 49.25
N THR A 844 36.76 -3.98 50.38
CA THR A 844 36.58 -2.54 50.68
C THR A 844 37.93 -1.88 51.07
N PRO A 845 38.10 -0.53 51.35
CA PRO A 845 37.46 0.16 52.49
C PRO A 845 37.31 1.71 52.47
N GLY A 846 36.37 2.24 53.29
CA GLY A 846 36.41 3.61 53.85
C GLY A 846 35.04 4.27 54.14
N LYS A 847 34.35 3.91 55.24
CA LYS A 847 33.99 4.73 56.45
C LYS A 847 32.98 5.88 56.22
N ALA A 848 31.89 6.12 56.97
CA ALA A 848 31.37 5.59 58.24
C ALA A 848 29.87 5.99 58.44
N THR A 849 29.09 5.12 59.12
CA THR A 849 27.96 5.37 60.08
C THR A 849 26.82 6.33 59.67
N THR A 850 25.55 5.92 59.55
CA THR A 850 24.65 5.49 60.64
C THR A 850 23.52 4.55 60.19
N ALA A 851 23.02 3.74 61.13
CA ALA A 851 21.96 2.77 60.98
C ALA A 851 20.55 3.37 61.10
N ALA A 852 19.63 2.78 60.33
CA ALA A 852 18.23 2.48 60.63
C ALA A 852 17.33 3.58 61.24
N ALA A 853 16.50 4.16 60.37
CA ALA A 853 15.08 4.32 60.64
C ALA A 853 14.32 3.77 59.43
N ALA A 854 13.70 2.61 59.60
CA ALA A 854 12.70 2.08 58.68
C ALA A 854 11.44 2.97 58.79
N ALA A 855 11.50 4.16 58.18
CA ALA A 855 10.32 4.91 57.84
C ALA A 855 9.75 4.27 56.58
N ALA A 856 8.55 3.70 56.70
CA ALA A 856 7.69 3.42 55.56
C ALA A 856 7.71 4.65 54.66
N THR A 857 8.32 4.52 53.49
CA THR A 857 8.41 5.60 52.53
C THR A 857 6.98 5.83 52.05
N ALA A 858 6.34 6.87 52.60
CA ALA A 858 5.09 7.38 52.06
C ALA A 858 5.31 7.60 50.56
N ALA A 859 4.39 7.08 49.75
CA ALA A 859 4.40 7.28 48.31
C ALA A 859 4.70 8.76 48.01
N THR A 860 5.77 9.01 47.28
CA THR A 860 6.13 10.36 46.84
C THR A 860 4.91 10.96 46.14
N PRO A 861 4.46 12.18 46.47
CA PRO A 861 3.31 12.79 45.81
C PRO A 861 3.50 12.77 44.30
N SER A 862 2.44 12.43 43.56
CA SER A 862 2.42 12.49 42.10
C SER A 862 3.06 13.79 41.61
N GLN A 863 4.02 13.70 40.69
CA GLN A 863 4.68 14.90 40.13
C GLN A 863 3.70 15.82 39.39
N ASN A 864 2.51 15.32 39.00
CA ASN A 864 1.44 16.09 38.41
C ASN A 864 0.13 15.90 39.21
N PRO A 865 -0.36 16.91 39.94
CA PRO A 865 -1.60 16.80 40.73
C PRO A 865 -2.84 16.70 39.81
N VAL A 866 -3.80 15.85 40.19
CA VAL A 866 -5.10 15.75 39.50
C VAL A 866 -6.15 16.48 40.32
N LYS A 867 -6.73 17.53 39.76
CA LYS A 867 -7.81 18.32 40.37
C LYS A 867 -9.15 17.80 39.86
N MET A 868 -10.06 17.45 40.75
CA MET A 868 -11.38 16.93 40.37
C MET A 868 -12.50 17.72 41.05
N HIS A 869 -13.56 18.02 40.30
CA HIS A 869 -14.79 18.61 40.78
C HIS A 869 -16.00 17.93 40.11
N PHE A 870 -16.98 17.52 40.90
CA PHE A 870 -18.20 16.85 40.45
C PHE A 870 -19.39 17.60 41.02
N GLY A 871 -20.30 18.10 40.18
CA GLY A 871 -21.41 18.95 40.62
C GLY A 871 -22.55 18.21 41.33
N GLN A 872 -23.00 17.09 40.77
CA GLN A 872 -24.02 16.22 41.39
C GLN A 872 -23.77 14.77 40.99
N LEU A 873 -23.70 13.85 41.96
CA LEU A 873 -23.68 12.42 41.72
C LEU A 873 -25.08 11.84 41.94
N VAL A 874 -25.63 11.18 40.92
CA VAL A 874 -26.94 10.53 40.93
C VAL A 874 -26.74 9.02 40.92
N LEU A 875 -27.31 8.32 41.91
CA LEU A 875 -27.28 6.87 42.03
C LEU A 875 -28.63 6.30 41.56
N GLN A 876 -28.61 5.25 40.74
CA GLN A 876 -29.82 4.61 40.24
C GLN A 876 -29.69 3.08 40.19
N GLN A 877 -30.67 2.38 40.75
CA GLN A 877 -30.80 0.91 40.65
C GLN A 877 -29.52 0.16 41.07
N GLY A 878 -28.84 0.65 42.12
CA GLY A 878 -27.60 0.05 42.60
C GLY A 878 -27.79 -1.18 43.49
N ARG A 879 -26.76 -2.02 43.54
CA ARG A 879 -26.68 -3.20 44.41
C ARG A 879 -25.30 -3.34 45.02
N VAL A 880 -25.22 -3.66 46.30
CA VAL A 880 -23.97 -4.00 46.99
C VAL A 880 -24.18 -5.27 47.79
N THR A 881 -23.26 -6.22 47.66
CA THR A 881 -23.22 -7.41 48.52
C THR A 881 -22.08 -7.22 49.52
N TYR A 882 -22.44 -7.13 50.80
CA TYR A 882 -21.49 -7.11 51.91
C TYR A 882 -21.38 -8.51 52.51
N THR A 883 -20.16 -9.03 52.65
CA THR A 883 -19.89 -10.30 53.34
C THR A 883 -18.86 -10.07 54.44
N ASP A 884 -19.21 -10.49 55.65
CA ASP A 884 -18.31 -10.50 56.80
C ASP A 884 -17.88 -11.95 57.10
N ASN A 885 -16.61 -12.25 56.79
CA ASN A 885 -15.98 -13.53 57.08
C ASN A 885 -15.17 -13.55 58.39
N PHE A 886 -15.09 -12.42 59.10
CA PHE A 886 -14.51 -12.33 60.45
C PHE A 886 -15.41 -13.02 61.49
N ILE A 887 -16.71 -13.12 61.20
CA ILE A 887 -17.69 -13.87 61.99
C ILE A 887 -17.87 -15.28 61.41
N LYS A 888 -18.08 -16.28 62.28
CA LYS A 888 -18.37 -17.67 61.92
C LYS A 888 -19.61 -18.16 62.69
N PRO A 889 -20.66 -18.68 62.01
CA PRO A 889 -20.85 -18.71 60.54
C PRO A 889 -20.81 -17.30 59.92
N ASN A 890 -20.46 -17.17 58.64
CA ASN A 890 -20.26 -15.86 58.01
C ASN A 890 -21.59 -15.12 57.83
N TYR A 891 -21.53 -13.80 57.92
CA TYR A 891 -22.68 -12.93 57.68
C TYR A 891 -22.65 -12.37 56.27
N THR A 892 -23.79 -12.32 55.59
CA THR A 892 -23.92 -11.66 54.28
C THR A 892 -25.17 -10.80 54.25
N ALA A 893 -25.02 -9.56 53.81
CA ALA A 893 -26.10 -8.60 53.60
C ALA A 893 -26.12 -8.14 52.14
N ASN A 894 -27.30 -8.12 51.53
CA ASN A 894 -27.52 -7.62 50.18
C ASN A 894 -28.28 -6.30 50.26
N LEU A 895 -27.61 -5.22 49.88
CA LEU A 895 -28.22 -3.91 49.70
C LEU A 895 -28.67 -3.77 48.25
N VAL A 896 -29.94 -3.47 48.02
CA VAL A 896 -30.58 -3.35 46.71
C VAL A 896 -31.31 -2.02 46.58
N ASP A 897 -31.74 -1.69 45.36
CA ASP A 897 -32.46 -0.46 45.02
C ASP A 897 -31.79 0.82 45.54
N ILE A 898 -30.46 0.87 45.50
CA ILE A 898 -29.71 2.04 45.92
C ILE A 898 -29.97 3.16 44.92
N GLN A 899 -30.57 4.25 45.39
CA GLN A 899 -30.94 5.40 44.59
C GLN A 899 -30.86 6.70 45.41
N GLY A 900 -30.52 7.81 44.77
CA GLY A 900 -30.44 9.10 45.45
C GLY A 900 -29.40 10.03 44.84
N THR A 901 -29.07 11.09 45.58
CA THR A 901 -28.14 12.12 45.11
C THR A 901 -27.12 12.53 46.16
N ILE A 902 -25.92 12.85 45.69
CA ILE A 902 -24.86 13.52 46.45
C ILE A 902 -24.55 14.82 45.70
N GLY A 903 -24.45 15.95 46.42
CA GLY A 903 -24.18 17.27 45.87
C GLY A 903 -22.73 17.45 45.41
N ALA A 904 -22.26 18.70 45.32
CA ALA A 904 -20.96 18.98 44.74
C ALA A 904 -19.79 18.58 45.65
N PHE A 905 -18.82 17.82 45.13
CA PHE A 905 -17.61 17.42 45.85
C PHE A 905 -16.37 17.44 44.94
N GLY A 906 -15.17 17.52 45.51
CA GLY A 906 -13.94 17.62 44.75
C GLY A 906 -12.68 17.61 45.62
N THR A 907 -11.51 17.48 44.99
CA THR A 907 -10.20 17.43 45.69
C THR A 907 -9.80 18.75 46.33
N GLU A 908 -10.33 19.87 45.83
CA GLU A 908 -10.11 21.23 46.34
C GLU A 908 -11.39 21.82 46.98
N SER A 909 -12.41 21.00 47.26
CA SER A 909 -13.68 21.49 47.80
C SER A 909 -13.56 21.95 49.26
N THR A 910 -14.01 23.18 49.54
CA THR A 910 -14.11 23.71 50.92
C THR A 910 -15.51 23.55 51.51
N THR A 911 -16.52 23.20 50.70
CA THR A 911 -17.90 23.00 51.13
C THR A 911 -18.28 21.52 51.16
N SER A 912 -19.03 21.10 52.17
CA SER A 912 -19.56 19.73 52.28
C SER A 912 -20.73 19.53 51.32
N ALA A 913 -20.74 18.40 50.62
CA ALA A 913 -21.76 18.00 49.66
C ALA A 913 -22.99 17.43 50.39
N PRO A 914 -24.22 17.93 50.15
CA PRO A 914 -25.42 17.31 50.71
C PRO A 914 -25.63 15.89 50.17
N VAL A 915 -26.11 14.99 51.01
CA VAL A 915 -26.39 13.57 50.68
C VAL A 915 -27.86 13.28 50.97
N ASP A 916 -28.55 12.62 50.05
CA ASP A 916 -29.87 12.00 50.26
C ASP A 916 -29.93 10.72 49.44
N VAL A 917 -29.74 9.57 50.09
CA VAL A 917 -29.68 8.25 49.47
C VAL A 917 -30.67 7.32 50.16
N ALA A 918 -31.47 6.62 49.38
CA ALA A 918 -32.34 5.55 49.82
C ALA A 918 -31.86 4.20 49.28
N ALA A 919 -32.01 3.14 50.07
CA ALA A 919 -31.72 1.77 49.69
C ALA A 919 -32.65 0.82 50.44
N LYS A 920 -32.59 -0.48 50.11
CA LYS A 920 -33.29 -1.53 50.83
C LYS A 920 -32.35 -2.70 51.13
N LEU A 921 -32.54 -3.34 52.27
CA LEU A 921 -32.01 -4.69 52.50
C LEU A 921 -32.88 -5.71 51.76
N ALA A 922 -32.27 -6.70 51.10
CA ALA A 922 -32.98 -7.69 50.29
C ALA A 922 -34.03 -8.52 51.07
N ALA A 923 -33.90 -8.59 52.40
CA ALA A 923 -34.80 -9.30 53.31
C ALA A 923 -35.77 -8.33 54.04
N ASN A 924 -36.15 -7.24 53.39
CA ASN A 924 -36.84 -6.06 53.94
C ASN A 924 -35.97 -5.17 54.84
N GLY A 925 -36.36 -3.90 54.88
CA GLY A 925 -35.76 -2.85 55.70
C GLY A 925 -35.36 -1.63 54.87
N PRO A 926 -36.25 -0.62 54.71
CA PRO A 926 -35.88 0.61 54.02
C PRO A 926 -34.79 1.33 54.81
N LEU A 927 -33.74 1.74 54.11
CA LEU A 927 -32.59 2.47 54.63
C LEU A 927 -32.58 3.85 53.95
N THR A 928 -32.46 4.91 54.72
CA THR A 928 -32.21 6.27 54.20
C THR A 928 -30.96 6.86 54.84
N ILE A 929 -30.16 7.58 54.07
CA ILE A 929 -28.94 8.24 54.51
C ILE A 929 -29.03 9.70 54.06
N ARG A 930 -29.01 10.63 55.01
CA ARG A 930 -29.09 12.08 54.77
C ARG A 930 -27.97 12.81 55.50
N GLY A 931 -27.54 13.96 54.99
CA GLY A 931 -26.55 14.79 55.68
C GLY A 931 -25.58 15.45 54.71
N THR A 932 -24.30 15.55 55.07
CA THR A 932 -23.25 16.12 54.22
C THR A 932 -21.93 15.33 54.27
N VAL A 933 -21.18 15.34 53.17
CA VAL A 933 -19.87 14.67 53.05
C VAL A 933 -18.86 15.52 52.28
N ASN A 934 -17.58 15.42 52.62
CA ASN A 934 -16.46 15.93 51.82
C ASN A 934 -15.34 14.87 51.76
N PRO A 935 -15.43 13.89 50.83
CA PRO A 935 -14.62 12.68 50.90
C PRO A 935 -13.26 12.76 50.21
N LEU A 936 -13.03 13.73 49.30
CA LEU A 936 -11.83 13.78 48.45
C LEU A 936 -10.73 14.74 48.94
N ILE A 937 -10.97 15.47 50.04
CA ILE A 937 -9.97 16.33 50.68
C ILE A 937 -8.99 15.52 51.53
N ALA A 938 -7.83 16.09 51.85
CA ALA A 938 -6.76 15.42 52.59
C ALA A 938 -7.21 14.80 53.94
N LYS A 939 -8.15 15.45 54.62
CA LYS A 939 -8.82 14.93 55.82
C LYS A 939 -10.32 14.88 55.58
N PRO A 940 -10.89 13.70 55.23
CA PRO A 940 -12.31 13.56 54.95
C PRO A 940 -13.17 14.06 56.11
N ALA A 941 -14.28 14.71 55.78
CA ALA A 941 -15.28 15.14 56.75
C ALA A 941 -16.65 14.60 56.35
N LEU A 942 -17.50 14.27 57.33
CA LEU A 942 -18.89 13.87 57.10
C LEU A 942 -19.75 14.21 58.32
N ASP A 943 -21.03 14.43 58.06
CA ASP A 943 -22.08 14.60 59.06
C ASP A 943 -23.33 13.93 58.48
N LEU A 944 -23.59 12.68 58.86
CA LEU A 944 -24.58 11.81 58.23
C LEU A 944 -25.53 11.23 59.26
N THR A 945 -26.82 11.35 58.99
CA THR A 945 -27.88 10.61 59.66
C THR A 945 -28.34 9.46 58.79
N ALA A 946 -28.28 8.23 59.28
CA ALA A 946 -28.78 7.04 58.59
C ALA A 946 -29.91 6.40 59.41
N THR A 947 -31.06 6.15 58.79
CA THR A 947 -32.20 5.51 59.44
C THR A 947 -32.56 4.23 58.71
N ALA A 948 -32.80 3.16 59.45
CA ALA A 948 -33.24 1.89 58.91
C ALA A 948 -34.36 1.31 59.79
N HIS A 949 -35.45 0.86 59.18
CA HIS A 949 -36.61 0.35 59.89
C HIS A 949 -36.90 -1.09 59.49
N ASP A 950 -37.59 -1.86 60.34
CA ASP A 950 -38.03 -3.24 60.07
C ASP A 950 -36.88 -4.20 59.68
N ILE A 951 -35.65 -4.00 60.15
CA ILE A 951 -34.55 -4.93 59.90
C ILE A 951 -34.83 -6.24 60.65
N GLU A 952 -34.92 -7.36 59.93
CA GLU A 952 -35.14 -8.67 60.53
C GLU A 952 -33.89 -9.15 61.31
N LEU A 953 -34.03 -9.29 62.63
CA LEU A 953 -32.92 -9.61 63.53
C LEU A 953 -32.42 -11.05 63.40
N THR A 954 -33.24 -11.97 62.88
CA THR A 954 -32.81 -13.37 62.66
C THR A 954 -31.62 -13.47 61.70
N ASN A 955 -31.44 -12.50 60.79
CA ASN A 955 -30.28 -12.40 59.91
C ASN A 955 -28.97 -12.05 60.68
N LEU A 956 -29.07 -11.43 61.86
CA LEU A 956 -27.93 -11.05 62.71
C LEU A 956 -27.51 -12.16 63.70
N THR A 957 -28.18 -13.31 63.67
CA THR A 957 -27.85 -14.50 64.48
C THR A 957 -26.36 -14.87 64.51
N PRO A 958 -25.59 -14.78 63.40
CA PRO A 958 -24.16 -15.04 63.46
C PRO A 958 -23.39 -14.17 64.48
N TYR A 959 -23.75 -12.90 64.63
CA TYR A 959 -23.12 -11.99 65.61
C TYR A 959 -23.59 -12.30 67.04
N SER A 960 -24.89 -12.53 67.23
CA SER A 960 -25.45 -12.81 68.57
C SER A 960 -24.98 -14.17 69.09
N ALA A 961 -24.87 -15.19 68.24
CA ALA A 961 -24.30 -16.48 68.61
C ALA A 961 -22.83 -16.34 69.02
N LYS A 962 -22.01 -15.62 68.24
CA LYS A 962 -20.58 -15.45 68.53
C LYS A 962 -20.32 -14.65 69.82
N TYR A 963 -20.94 -13.48 69.98
CA TYR A 963 -20.61 -12.58 71.10
C TYR A 963 -21.53 -12.71 72.31
N ALA A 964 -22.82 -13.01 72.09
CA ALA A 964 -23.78 -13.16 73.17
C ALA A 964 -24.02 -14.62 73.57
N GLY A 965 -23.61 -15.60 72.75
CA GLY A 965 -23.86 -17.02 73.01
C GLY A 965 -25.33 -17.44 72.82
N TYR A 966 -26.16 -16.62 72.18
CA TYR A 966 -27.58 -16.92 71.96
C TYR A 966 -28.01 -16.56 70.53
N PRO A 967 -28.56 -17.52 69.75
CA PRO A 967 -29.07 -17.23 68.42
C PRO A 967 -30.40 -16.49 68.49
N ILE A 968 -30.68 -15.59 67.55
CA ILE A 968 -31.94 -14.84 67.52
C ILE A 968 -32.97 -15.64 66.71
N THR A 969 -34.10 -15.99 67.31
CA THR A 969 -35.15 -16.78 66.65
C THR A 969 -36.30 -15.94 66.14
N LYS A 970 -36.46 -14.71 66.66
CA LYS A 970 -37.45 -13.73 66.23
C LYS A 970 -37.06 -12.33 66.69
N GLY A 971 -37.37 -11.31 65.89
CA GLY A 971 -37.34 -9.90 66.31
C GLY A 971 -37.07 -8.95 65.15
N LYS A 972 -37.43 -7.67 65.32
CA LYS A 972 -37.14 -6.61 64.36
C LYS A 972 -36.32 -5.49 64.99
N LEU A 973 -35.52 -4.81 64.19
CA LEU A 973 -34.65 -3.72 64.60
C LEU A 973 -34.92 -2.48 63.75
N ASN A 974 -35.12 -1.36 64.41
CA ASN A 974 -35.04 -0.02 63.86
C ASN A 974 -33.77 0.63 64.40
N VAL A 975 -33.07 1.35 63.54
CA VAL A 975 -31.79 1.99 63.87
C VAL A 975 -31.81 3.41 63.33
N ASP A 976 -31.52 4.37 64.20
CA ASP A 976 -31.25 5.76 63.86
C ASP A 976 -29.80 6.09 64.26
N LEU A 977 -28.96 6.30 63.25
CA LEU A 977 -27.54 6.57 63.39
C LEU A 977 -27.26 8.02 63.04
N HIS A 978 -26.42 8.70 63.81
CA HIS A 978 -25.92 10.04 63.47
C HIS A 978 -24.40 10.10 63.68
N TYR A 979 -23.65 10.21 62.59
CA TYR A 979 -22.19 10.06 62.55
C TYR A 979 -21.57 11.35 62.03
N GLN A 980 -20.62 11.89 62.79
CA GLN A 980 -19.86 13.10 62.45
C GLN A 980 -18.36 12.78 62.47
N LEU A 981 -17.68 13.02 61.36
CA LEU A 981 -16.22 12.95 61.24
C LEU A 981 -15.68 14.34 60.93
N ALA A 982 -14.79 14.83 61.79
CA ALA A 982 -14.02 16.04 61.54
C ALA A 982 -12.60 15.88 62.09
N ASN A 983 -11.58 16.24 61.29
CA ASN A 983 -10.17 16.20 61.72
C ASN A 983 -9.72 14.84 62.30
N ASP A 984 -10.10 13.74 61.65
CA ASP A 984 -9.82 12.36 62.10
C ASP A 984 -10.46 11.97 63.44
N GLN A 985 -11.43 12.75 63.94
CA GLN A 985 -12.25 12.47 65.12
C GLN A 985 -13.66 12.07 64.71
N LEU A 986 -14.07 10.85 65.07
CA LEU A 986 -15.41 10.32 64.88
C LEU A 986 -16.23 10.54 66.15
N ASN A 987 -17.40 11.14 66.00
CA ASN A 987 -18.46 11.17 67.01
C ASN A 987 -19.70 10.52 66.40
N ALA A 988 -20.25 9.52 67.05
CA ALA A 988 -21.38 8.74 66.56
C ALA A 988 -22.41 8.57 67.67
N ASN A 989 -23.69 8.75 67.33
CA ASN A 989 -24.83 8.48 68.18
C ASN A 989 -25.65 7.35 67.53
N ASN A 990 -25.85 6.26 68.26
CA ASN A 990 -26.54 5.08 67.74
C ASN A 990 -27.80 4.83 68.57
N HIS A 991 -28.96 5.14 68.04
CA HIS A 991 -30.24 4.83 68.66
C HIS A 991 -30.80 3.53 68.05
N LEU A 992 -31.04 2.53 68.90
CA LEU A 992 -31.49 1.21 68.51
C LEU A 992 -32.83 0.92 69.19
N PHE A 993 -33.86 0.63 68.39
CA PHE A 993 -35.16 0.18 68.86
C PHE A 993 -35.43 -1.23 68.35
N ILE A 994 -35.69 -2.17 69.26
CA ILE A 994 -35.86 -3.59 68.94
C ILE A 994 -37.25 -4.04 69.39
N ASP A 995 -38.01 -4.69 68.50
CA ASP A 995 -39.33 -5.25 68.78
C ASP A 995 -39.32 -6.79 68.76
N GLN A 996 -40.00 -7.40 69.74
CA GLN A 996 -40.18 -8.85 69.89
C GLN A 996 -38.88 -9.69 69.87
N LEU A 997 -37.77 -9.18 70.39
CA LEU A 997 -36.53 -9.96 70.49
C LEU A 997 -36.74 -11.23 71.30
N THR A 998 -36.42 -12.36 70.68
CA THR A 998 -36.47 -13.70 71.25
C THR A 998 -35.19 -14.45 70.91
N PHE A 999 -34.57 -15.04 71.93
CA PHE A 999 -33.40 -15.90 71.76
C PHE A 999 -33.78 -17.38 71.73
N GLY A 1000 -33.05 -18.16 70.94
CA GLY A 1000 -33.01 -19.62 71.02
C GLY A 1000 -32.09 -20.10 72.13
N ASP A 1001 -31.78 -21.40 72.12
CA ASP A 1001 -30.95 -22.05 73.15
C ASP A 1001 -29.51 -21.53 73.19
N HIS A 1002 -28.88 -21.62 74.36
CA HIS A 1002 -27.50 -21.17 74.54
C HIS A 1002 -26.54 -22.00 73.67
N ILE A 1003 -25.56 -21.33 73.09
CA ILE A 1003 -24.48 -21.93 72.31
C ILE A 1003 -23.16 -21.59 73.00
N ASP A 1004 -22.50 -22.60 73.55
CA ASP A 1004 -21.17 -22.45 74.14
C ASP A 1004 -20.13 -22.15 73.05
N ASN A 1005 -19.41 -21.04 73.19
CA ASN A 1005 -18.23 -20.72 72.39
C ASN A 1005 -17.22 -19.86 73.19
N ASP A 1006 -15.99 -19.79 72.68
CA ASP A 1006 -14.83 -19.14 73.33
C ASP A 1006 -14.89 -17.60 73.34
N THR A 1007 -15.66 -17.00 72.44
CA THR A 1007 -15.84 -15.55 72.33
C THR A 1007 -17.11 -15.01 72.99
N ALA A 1008 -18.01 -15.89 73.43
CA ALA A 1008 -19.29 -15.52 74.02
C ALA A 1008 -19.09 -14.92 75.42
N THR A 1009 -19.87 -13.88 75.73
CA THR A 1009 -19.87 -13.27 77.06
C THR A 1009 -20.35 -14.25 78.13
N LYS A 1010 -19.68 -14.23 79.28
CA LYS A 1010 -20.08 -15.01 80.46
C LYS A 1010 -21.19 -14.33 81.28
N LEU A 1011 -21.63 -13.14 80.87
CA LEU A 1011 -22.69 -12.37 81.53
C LEU A 1011 -24.08 -12.99 81.23
N PRO A 1012 -25.06 -12.86 82.15
CA PRO A 1012 -26.40 -13.43 81.97
C PRO A 1012 -27.23 -12.60 80.95
N VAL A 1013 -26.95 -12.76 79.66
CA VAL A 1013 -27.55 -11.96 78.56
C VAL A 1013 -29.07 -11.95 78.57
N ARG A 1014 -29.73 -13.11 78.75
CA ARG A 1014 -31.21 -13.18 78.80
C ARG A 1014 -31.80 -12.34 79.93
N PHE A 1015 -31.11 -12.26 81.06
CA PHE A 1015 -31.52 -11.43 82.19
C PHE A 1015 -31.33 -9.93 81.87
N ALA A 1016 -30.17 -9.55 81.35
CA ALA A 1016 -29.90 -8.17 80.94
C ALA A 1016 -30.92 -7.67 79.91
N ILE A 1017 -31.29 -8.50 78.94
CA ILE A 1017 -32.28 -8.18 77.91
C ILE A 1017 -33.70 -8.13 78.48
N SER A 1018 -34.04 -8.99 79.45
CA SER A 1018 -35.35 -8.93 80.13
C SER A 1018 -35.56 -7.63 80.92
N LEU A 1019 -34.48 -7.03 81.43
CA LEU A 1019 -34.50 -5.75 82.14
C LEU A 1019 -34.65 -4.55 81.19
N LEU A 1020 -34.16 -4.69 79.96
CA LEU A 1020 -34.29 -3.67 78.92
C LEU A 1020 -35.63 -3.75 78.16
N LYS A 1021 -36.37 -4.87 78.30
CA LYS A 1021 -37.63 -5.14 77.60
C LYS A 1021 -38.82 -4.57 78.36
N ASN A 1022 -39.66 -3.77 77.70
CA ASN A 1022 -40.90 -3.26 78.30
C ASN A 1022 -42.06 -4.29 78.23
N SER A 1023 -43.25 -3.93 78.74
CA SER A 1023 -44.43 -4.81 78.78
C SER A 1023 -44.97 -5.22 77.39
N ARG A 1024 -44.65 -4.47 76.34
CA ARG A 1024 -45.01 -4.79 74.93
C ARG A 1024 -43.95 -5.64 74.24
N GLY A 1025 -42.80 -5.77 74.87
CA GLY A 1025 -41.69 -6.55 74.39
C GLY A 1025 -40.65 -5.78 73.57
N GLU A 1026 -40.62 -4.45 73.72
CA GLU A 1026 -39.74 -3.53 73.00
C GLU A 1026 -38.51 -3.18 73.85
N ILE A 1027 -37.36 -2.94 73.21
CA ILE A 1027 -36.10 -2.50 73.82
C ILE A 1027 -35.63 -1.23 73.09
N ASP A 1028 -35.32 -0.18 73.83
CA ASP A 1028 -34.89 1.11 73.29
C ASP A 1028 -33.57 1.53 73.96
N VAL A 1029 -32.49 1.63 73.18
CA VAL A 1029 -31.13 1.88 73.68
C VAL A 1029 -30.45 2.95 72.83
N ASN A 1030 -29.83 3.93 73.48
CA ASN A 1030 -28.98 4.91 72.82
C ASN A 1030 -27.50 4.72 73.21
N LEU A 1031 -26.63 4.55 72.24
CA LEU A 1031 -25.22 4.21 72.42
C LEU A 1031 -24.31 5.23 71.72
N PRO A 1032 -23.79 6.25 72.43
CA PRO A 1032 -22.80 7.15 71.88
C PRO A 1032 -21.42 6.49 71.75
N VAL A 1033 -20.70 6.77 70.67
CA VAL A 1033 -19.36 6.25 70.36
C VAL A 1033 -18.50 7.42 69.89
N SER A 1034 -17.35 7.65 70.51
CA SER A 1034 -16.39 8.67 70.07
C SER A 1034 -14.96 8.12 70.07
N GLY A 1035 -14.11 8.63 69.17
CA GLY A 1035 -12.71 8.22 69.08
C GLY A 1035 -11.98 8.72 67.83
N SER A 1036 -10.67 8.52 67.77
CA SER A 1036 -9.86 8.88 66.60
C SER A 1036 -9.75 7.71 65.61
N LEU A 1037 -9.82 8.01 64.31
CA LEU A 1037 -9.61 7.01 63.26
C LEU A 1037 -8.17 6.46 63.20
N SER A 1038 -7.19 7.19 63.72
CA SER A 1038 -5.78 6.80 63.71
C SER A 1038 -5.36 5.96 64.92
N ASN A 1039 -6.13 5.99 66.01
CA ASN A 1039 -5.90 5.16 67.19
C ASN A 1039 -7.25 4.78 67.85
N PRO A 1040 -7.86 3.64 67.45
CA PRO A 1040 -9.21 3.27 67.85
C PRO A 1040 -9.26 2.61 69.24
N GLU A 1041 -9.06 3.37 70.33
CA GLU A 1041 -9.44 2.93 71.67
C GLU A 1041 -10.90 3.30 71.95
N PHE A 1042 -11.84 2.43 71.57
CA PHE A 1042 -13.26 2.66 71.81
C PHE A 1042 -13.62 2.34 73.27
N SER A 1043 -13.82 3.35 74.12
CA SER A 1043 -14.27 3.13 75.50
C SER A 1043 -15.78 2.88 75.56
N ILE A 1044 -16.20 1.63 75.76
CA ILE A 1044 -17.63 1.23 75.91
C ILE A 1044 -18.03 1.15 77.41
N GLY A 1045 -17.11 1.35 78.34
CA GLY A 1045 -17.28 1.02 79.76
C GLY A 1045 -18.17 1.93 80.62
N GLY A 1046 -18.72 3.04 80.10
CA GLY A 1046 -19.32 4.08 80.95
C GLY A 1046 -20.85 4.11 81.08
N LEU A 1047 -21.62 3.47 80.19
CA LEU A 1047 -23.03 3.84 79.98
C LEU A 1047 -24.11 2.81 80.39
N ILE A 1048 -23.75 1.58 80.77
CA ILE A 1048 -24.73 0.50 80.95
C ILE A 1048 -25.38 0.49 82.36
N TRP A 1049 -24.82 1.19 83.35
CA TRP A 1049 -25.22 1.01 84.76
C TRP A 1049 -26.49 1.76 85.19
N HIS A 1050 -26.99 2.72 84.40
CA HIS A 1050 -28.08 3.60 84.84
C HIS A 1050 -29.51 3.12 84.50
N ALA A 1051 -29.68 2.00 83.78
CA ALA A 1051 -31.00 1.53 83.32
C ALA A 1051 -31.62 0.40 84.18
N VAL A 1052 -30.88 -0.23 85.10
CA VAL A 1052 -31.29 -1.51 85.71
C VAL A 1052 -32.08 -1.38 87.03
N LEU A 1053 -32.28 -0.17 87.58
CA LEU A 1053 -32.66 -0.03 88.99
C LEU A 1053 -34.13 0.20 89.35
N ASN A 1054 -35.14 0.08 88.47
CA ASN A 1054 -36.54 0.30 88.89
C ASN A 1054 -37.60 -0.52 88.16
N LEU A 1055 -37.47 -1.85 88.09
CA LEU A 1055 -38.62 -2.69 87.73
C LEU A 1055 -38.55 -4.09 88.36
N LEU A 1056 -39.31 -4.28 89.43
CA LEU A 1056 -39.62 -5.57 90.04
C LEU A 1056 -41.14 -5.66 90.27
N GLU A 1057 -41.81 -6.59 89.59
CA GLU A 1057 -42.72 -7.61 90.17
C GLU A 1057 -43.70 -8.21 89.14
N LYS A 1058 -43.70 -9.57 89.07
CA LYS A 1058 -44.82 -10.53 88.82
C LYS A 1058 -45.61 -10.41 87.49
N ALA A 1059 -46.08 -11.47 86.82
CA ALA A 1059 -46.20 -12.90 87.09
C ALA A 1059 -46.47 -13.69 85.78
N VAL A 1060 -46.01 -14.94 85.80
CA VAL A 1060 -46.68 -16.21 85.42
C VAL A 1060 -47.28 -16.41 84.00
N THR A 1061 -46.83 -17.55 83.47
CA THR A 1061 -47.21 -18.38 82.33
C THR A 1061 -48.68 -18.79 82.22
N ALA A 1062 -49.23 -18.83 80.99
CA ALA A 1062 -49.97 -19.99 80.46
C ALA A 1062 -50.24 -19.89 78.92
N PRO A 1063 -50.32 -21.02 78.19
CA PRO A 1063 -50.55 -21.09 76.73
C PRO A 1063 -52.00 -21.48 76.35
N PHE A 1064 -52.47 -21.17 75.13
CA PHE A 1064 -53.04 -22.12 74.14
C PHE A 1064 -53.88 -21.47 73.00
N THR A 1065 -53.63 -22.05 71.82
CA THR A 1065 -54.41 -22.29 70.59
C THR A 1065 -55.92 -22.10 70.57
N LEU A 1066 -56.45 -21.54 69.47
CA LEU A 1066 -57.41 -22.17 68.52
C LEU A 1066 -58.09 -21.13 67.62
N ILE A 1067 -57.70 -21.01 66.33
CA ILE A 1067 -58.62 -20.59 65.24
C ILE A 1067 -58.22 -21.33 63.96
N ALA A 1068 -58.72 -22.55 63.79
CA ALA A 1068 -58.84 -23.21 62.48
C ALA A 1068 -60.32 -23.51 62.32
N HIS A 1069 -61.07 -22.66 61.60
CA HIS A 1069 -62.39 -22.94 60.97
C HIS A 1069 -63.06 -21.69 60.33
N ALA A 1070 -62.41 -20.52 60.30
CA ALA A 1070 -63.05 -19.29 59.80
C ALA A 1070 -62.87 -18.99 58.29
N PHE A 1071 -62.18 -19.83 57.51
CA PHE A 1071 -61.78 -19.47 56.12
C PHE A 1071 -62.49 -20.22 54.97
N GLY A 1072 -63.53 -21.01 55.23
CA GLY A 1072 -64.52 -21.37 54.19
C GLY A 1072 -63.99 -21.91 52.84
N GLY A 1073 -63.00 -22.82 52.86
CA GLY A 1073 -62.51 -23.51 51.67
C GLY A 1073 -61.90 -24.88 52.01
N THR A 1074 -61.95 -25.84 51.08
CA THR A 1074 -61.38 -27.20 51.22
C THR A 1074 -59.89 -27.11 51.56
N GLY A 1075 -59.54 -27.46 52.79
CA GLY A 1075 -58.32 -27.01 53.48
C GLY A 1075 -57.14 -27.96 53.47
N GLU A 1076 -56.60 -28.32 52.30
CA GLU A 1076 -55.29 -29.01 52.23
C GLU A 1076 -54.18 -28.18 51.56
N ASP A 1077 -54.47 -26.97 51.07
CA ASP A 1077 -53.56 -26.33 50.09
C ASP A 1077 -53.28 -24.82 50.31
N LEU A 1078 -53.51 -24.25 51.50
CA LEU A 1078 -53.25 -22.81 51.78
C LEU A 1078 -52.27 -22.54 52.94
N GLY A 1079 -51.73 -23.58 53.59
CA GLY A 1079 -50.81 -23.45 54.73
C GLY A 1079 -49.33 -23.32 54.38
N TYR A 1080 -48.96 -23.47 53.09
CA TYR A 1080 -47.58 -23.43 52.62
C TYR A 1080 -47.48 -23.09 51.13
N VAL A 1081 -46.28 -22.72 50.66
CA VAL A 1081 -45.90 -22.61 49.23
C VAL A 1081 -44.69 -23.50 48.93
N GLU A 1082 -44.72 -24.20 47.80
CA GLU A 1082 -43.70 -25.18 47.41
C GLU A 1082 -42.60 -24.55 46.56
N PHE A 1083 -41.43 -25.21 46.52
CA PHE A 1083 -40.28 -24.81 45.71
C PHE A 1083 -39.61 -26.04 45.11
N GLU A 1084 -39.00 -25.89 43.93
CA GLU A 1084 -38.11 -26.92 43.37
C GLU A 1084 -36.87 -27.16 44.27
N ALA A 1085 -36.35 -28.38 44.28
CA ALA A 1085 -35.16 -28.75 45.03
C ALA A 1085 -33.94 -27.90 44.62
N GLY A 1086 -33.23 -27.34 45.61
CA GLY A 1086 -32.10 -26.43 45.38
C GLY A 1086 -32.48 -25.07 44.77
N SER A 1087 -33.76 -24.70 44.74
CA SER A 1087 -34.26 -23.42 44.21
C SER A 1087 -35.12 -22.64 45.23
N ALA A 1088 -35.10 -21.32 45.10
CA ALA A 1088 -35.95 -20.38 45.84
C ALA A 1088 -36.84 -19.54 44.90
N THR A 1089 -37.00 -19.96 43.64
CA THR A 1089 -37.80 -19.27 42.64
C THR A 1089 -39.28 -19.67 42.74
N LEU A 1090 -40.17 -18.69 42.89
CA LEU A 1090 -41.63 -18.90 42.83
C LEU A 1090 -42.09 -19.15 41.41
N THR A 1091 -42.87 -20.20 41.19
CA THR A 1091 -43.55 -20.44 39.91
C THR A 1091 -44.78 -19.52 39.78
N ASP A 1092 -45.32 -19.39 38.56
CA ASP A 1092 -46.52 -18.56 38.37
C ASP A 1092 -47.76 -19.16 39.08
N ALA A 1093 -47.78 -20.48 39.30
CA ALA A 1093 -48.81 -21.14 40.11
C ALA A 1093 -48.71 -20.74 41.59
N ASP A 1094 -47.49 -20.69 42.16
CA ASP A 1094 -47.27 -20.29 43.56
C ASP A 1094 -47.69 -18.83 43.81
N LYS A 1095 -47.45 -17.95 42.84
CA LYS A 1095 -47.86 -16.53 42.91
C LYS A 1095 -49.38 -16.39 43.02
N GLN A 1096 -50.15 -17.12 42.20
CA GLN A 1096 -51.62 -17.08 42.26
C GLN A 1096 -52.16 -17.57 43.62
N LYS A 1097 -51.52 -18.58 44.21
CA LYS A 1097 -51.84 -19.08 45.55
C LYS A 1097 -51.57 -18.03 46.63
N LEU A 1098 -50.44 -17.32 46.54
CA LEU A 1098 -50.11 -16.20 47.44
C LEU A 1098 -51.08 -15.01 47.31
N ASP A 1099 -51.57 -14.68 46.11
CA ASP A 1099 -52.57 -13.62 45.91
C ASP A 1099 -53.89 -13.92 46.66
N THR A 1100 -54.27 -15.19 46.77
CA THR A 1100 -55.46 -15.61 47.55
C THR A 1100 -55.26 -15.38 49.05
N ILE A 1101 -54.05 -15.65 49.55
CA ILE A 1101 -53.67 -15.43 50.95
C ILE A 1101 -53.62 -13.93 51.28
N VAL A 1102 -53.10 -13.11 50.35
CA VAL A 1102 -53.13 -11.64 50.47
C VAL A 1102 -54.55 -11.14 50.70
N LYS A 1103 -55.49 -11.56 49.86
CA LYS A 1103 -56.91 -11.15 49.96
C LYS A 1103 -57.50 -11.50 51.34
N ALA A 1104 -57.25 -12.71 51.84
CA ALA A 1104 -57.73 -13.14 53.16
C ALA A 1104 -57.11 -12.35 54.33
N LEU A 1105 -55.83 -11.96 54.23
CA LEU A 1105 -55.12 -11.20 55.26
C LEU A 1105 -55.44 -9.70 55.25
N THR A 1106 -55.84 -9.14 54.10
CA THR A 1106 -56.36 -7.77 53.99
C THR A 1106 -57.71 -7.63 54.70
N ASP A 1107 -58.60 -8.63 54.59
CA ASP A 1107 -59.92 -8.61 55.24
C ASP A 1107 -59.86 -8.74 56.79
N LYS A 1108 -58.72 -9.15 57.35
CA LYS A 1108 -58.52 -9.37 58.79
C LYS A 1108 -57.23 -8.71 59.30
N PRO A 1109 -57.23 -7.40 59.60
CA PRO A 1109 -56.02 -6.64 59.92
C PRO A 1109 -55.32 -7.03 61.24
N SER A 1110 -55.98 -7.76 62.15
CA SER A 1110 -55.39 -8.17 63.43
C SER A 1110 -54.48 -9.39 63.36
N ILE A 1111 -54.51 -10.16 62.26
CA ILE A 1111 -53.76 -11.42 62.12
C ILE A 1111 -52.31 -11.12 61.71
N ARG A 1112 -51.34 -11.74 62.36
CA ARG A 1112 -49.93 -11.73 61.96
C ARG A 1112 -49.55 -13.05 61.29
N MET A 1113 -48.57 -13.02 60.41
CA MET A 1113 -48.10 -14.19 59.66
C MET A 1113 -46.61 -14.41 59.90
N ASP A 1114 -46.27 -15.57 60.44
CA ASP A 1114 -44.90 -16.08 60.55
C ASP A 1114 -44.59 -16.91 59.29
N LEU A 1115 -43.47 -16.64 58.63
CA LEU A 1115 -42.96 -17.39 57.47
C LEU A 1115 -41.81 -18.29 57.92
N ILE A 1116 -41.97 -19.61 57.74
CA ILE A 1116 -40.96 -20.60 58.13
C ILE A 1116 -40.41 -21.25 56.87
N GLY A 1117 -39.19 -20.89 56.50
CA GLY A 1117 -38.48 -21.53 55.39
C GLY A 1117 -38.06 -22.95 55.75
N ARG A 1118 -38.18 -23.88 54.80
CA ARG A 1118 -37.81 -25.28 55.01
C ARG A 1118 -36.93 -25.83 53.89
N VAL A 1119 -36.02 -26.71 54.27
CA VAL A 1119 -35.17 -27.51 53.38
C VAL A 1119 -35.22 -28.97 53.76
N ASP A 1120 -35.04 -29.84 52.76
CA ASP A 1120 -34.89 -31.27 52.93
C ASP A 1120 -33.50 -31.69 52.44
N PRO A 1121 -32.55 -31.96 53.35
CA PRO A 1121 -31.18 -32.32 52.98
C PRO A 1121 -31.09 -33.47 51.97
N LYS A 1122 -32.04 -34.41 51.96
CA LYS A 1122 -32.00 -35.58 51.06
C LYS A 1122 -32.14 -35.20 49.59
N VAL A 1123 -32.85 -34.12 49.29
CA VAL A 1123 -33.13 -33.68 47.90
C VAL A 1123 -32.48 -32.33 47.57
N ASP A 1124 -32.39 -31.42 48.53
CA ASP A 1124 -31.79 -30.09 48.32
C ASP A 1124 -30.27 -30.15 48.19
N GLU A 1125 -29.58 -31.01 48.95
CA GLU A 1125 -28.11 -31.09 48.94
C GLU A 1125 -27.55 -31.62 47.60
N PRO A 1126 -28.06 -32.73 47.01
CA PRO A 1126 -27.63 -33.17 45.68
C PRO A 1126 -27.98 -32.15 44.58
N ALA A 1127 -29.14 -31.50 44.66
CA ALA A 1127 -29.56 -30.50 43.68
C ALA A 1127 -28.66 -29.25 43.68
N LEU A 1128 -28.28 -28.77 44.86
CA LEU A 1128 -27.32 -27.67 45.00
C LEU A 1128 -25.94 -28.05 44.43
N ARG A 1129 -25.48 -29.29 44.65
CA ARG A 1129 -24.19 -29.78 44.11
C ARG A 1129 -24.18 -29.81 42.59
N THR A 1130 -25.24 -30.29 41.95
CA THR A 1130 -25.37 -30.28 40.49
C THR A 1130 -25.33 -28.86 39.93
N ARG A 1131 -26.10 -27.93 40.53
CA ARG A 1131 -26.10 -26.52 40.13
C ARG A 1131 -24.73 -25.86 40.29
N TYR A 1132 -23.96 -26.23 41.31
CA TYR A 1132 -22.58 -25.77 41.49
C TYR A 1132 -21.67 -26.18 40.33
N VAL A 1133 -21.78 -27.43 39.85
CA VAL A 1133 -21.00 -27.92 38.71
C VAL A 1133 -21.36 -27.14 37.43
N ASP A 1134 -22.64 -26.96 37.14
CA ASP A 1134 -23.08 -26.21 35.94
C ASP A 1134 -22.59 -24.76 35.95
N GLN A 1135 -22.58 -24.12 37.12
CA GLN A 1135 -22.00 -22.78 37.30
C GLN A 1135 -20.48 -22.76 37.03
N MET A 1136 -19.74 -23.77 37.48
CA MET A 1136 -18.30 -23.90 37.22
C MET A 1136 -17.99 -24.06 35.73
N VAL A 1137 -18.77 -24.87 35.01
CA VAL A 1137 -18.65 -25.05 33.55
C VAL A 1137 -18.91 -23.72 32.82
N LYS A 1138 -20.01 -23.03 33.17
CA LYS A 1138 -20.37 -21.74 32.58
C LYS A 1138 -19.29 -20.66 32.81
N ARG A 1139 -18.68 -20.63 34.00
CA ARG A 1139 -17.56 -19.72 34.31
C ARG A 1139 -16.34 -19.97 33.45
N GLN A 1140 -16.03 -21.23 33.16
CA GLN A 1140 -14.88 -21.56 32.33
C GLN A 1140 -15.08 -21.22 30.86
N LYS A 1141 -16.34 -21.22 30.37
CA LYS A 1141 -16.73 -20.66 29.07
C LYS A 1141 -16.50 -19.15 29.01
N ILE A 1142 -16.95 -18.42 30.04
CA ILE A 1142 -16.74 -16.98 30.15
C ILE A 1142 -15.24 -16.64 30.15
N LYS A 1143 -14.43 -17.37 30.93
CA LYS A 1143 -12.98 -17.14 31.02
C LYS A 1143 -12.26 -17.34 29.68
N ASP A 1144 -12.68 -18.33 28.89
CA ASP A 1144 -12.12 -18.59 27.56
C ASP A 1144 -12.46 -17.47 26.57
N ALA A 1145 -13.70 -16.97 26.62
CA ALA A 1145 -14.15 -15.87 25.75
C ALA A 1145 -13.45 -14.55 26.10
N VAL A 1146 -13.38 -14.20 27.39
CA VAL A 1146 -12.67 -13.00 27.86
C VAL A 1146 -11.17 -13.09 27.56
N GLY A 1147 -10.54 -14.26 27.73
CA GLY A 1147 -9.14 -14.49 27.38
C GLY A 1147 -8.81 -14.33 25.90
N ASN A 1148 -9.82 -14.43 25.03
CA ASN A 1148 -9.70 -14.19 23.58
C ASN A 1148 -10.09 -12.75 23.17
N GLY A 1149 -10.37 -11.86 24.13
CA GLY A 1149 -10.79 -10.49 23.86
C GLY A 1149 -12.26 -10.33 23.46
N GLU A 1150 -13.10 -11.34 23.69
CA GLU A 1150 -14.54 -11.24 23.41
C GLU A 1150 -15.30 -10.65 24.62
N SER A 1151 -16.03 -9.56 24.41
CA SER A 1151 -17.00 -9.02 25.37
C SER A 1151 -18.29 -9.85 25.33
N VAL A 1152 -18.59 -10.60 26.41
CA VAL A 1152 -19.74 -11.52 26.49
C VAL A 1152 -20.59 -11.26 27.74
N ASP A 1153 -21.92 -11.45 27.64
CA ASP A 1153 -22.87 -11.33 28.75
C ASP A 1153 -23.03 -12.63 29.57
N PRO A 1154 -22.57 -12.67 30.84
CA PRO A 1154 -22.67 -13.86 31.68
C PRO A 1154 -24.12 -14.34 31.92
N SER A 1155 -25.10 -13.45 31.85
CA SER A 1155 -26.51 -13.80 32.09
C SER A 1155 -27.15 -14.52 30.91
N THR A 1156 -26.67 -14.29 29.69
CA THR A 1156 -27.24 -14.87 28.45
C THR A 1156 -26.43 -16.05 27.90
N ILE A 1157 -25.22 -16.29 28.41
CA ILE A 1157 -24.41 -17.45 28.00
C ILE A 1157 -25.08 -18.74 28.45
N THR A 1158 -25.48 -19.55 27.48
CA THR A 1158 -25.78 -20.97 27.65
C THR A 1158 -24.57 -21.81 27.24
N VAL A 1159 -24.35 -22.92 27.93
CA VAL A 1159 -23.34 -23.91 27.52
C VAL A 1159 -24.09 -24.95 26.71
N ASP A 1160 -23.95 -24.90 25.38
CA ASP A 1160 -24.50 -25.92 24.51
C ASP A 1160 -23.86 -27.28 24.81
N GLN A 1161 -24.60 -28.37 24.58
CA GLN A 1161 -24.14 -29.75 24.84
C GLN A 1161 -22.77 -30.06 24.21
N LYS A 1162 -22.47 -29.43 23.06
CA LYS A 1162 -21.24 -29.58 22.27
C LYS A 1162 -20.00 -29.01 22.98
N ASP A 1163 -20.19 -27.95 23.76
CA ASP A 1163 -19.15 -27.21 24.47
C ASP A 1163 -18.98 -27.69 25.93
N TYR A 1164 -19.97 -28.43 26.44
CA TYR A 1164 -20.05 -28.78 27.85
C TYR A 1164 -18.84 -29.60 28.32
N ASP A 1165 -18.45 -30.65 27.59
CA ASP A 1165 -17.27 -31.48 27.90
C ASP A 1165 -15.97 -30.64 27.96
N LYS A 1166 -15.73 -29.81 26.94
CA LYS A 1166 -14.57 -28.91 26.87
C LYS A 1166 -14.43 -28.06 28.14
N TYR A 1167 -15.53 -27.45 28.58
CA TYR A 1167 -15.53 -26.56 29.74
C TYR A 1167 -15.59 -27.31 31.07
N LEU A 1168 -16.21 -28.49 31.13
CA LEU A 1168 -16.17 -29.41 32.27
C LEU A 1168 -14.75 -29.90 32.54
N THR A 1169 -14.02 -30.32 31.51
CA THR A 1169 -12.62 -30.74 31.60
C THR A 1169 -11.74 -29.62 32.12
N LYS A 1170 -11.93 -28.39 31.61
CA LYS A 1170 -11.19 -27.21 32.10
C LYS A 1170 -11.54 -26.88 33.55
N ALA A 1171 -12.82 -26.92 33.92
CA ALA A 1171 -13.29 -26.70 35.30
C ALA A 1171 -12.64 -27.70 36.25
N TYR A 1172 -12.72 -29.00 35.94
CA TYR A 1172 -12.08 -30.08 36.72
C TYR A 1172 -10.57 -29.88 36.85
N LYS A 1173 -9.87 -29.53 35.77
CA LYS A 1173 -8.42 -29.24 35.82
C LYS A 1173 -8.08 -28.02 36.66
N SER A 1174 -8.95 -27.01 36.72
CA SER A 1174 -8.73 -25.77 37.48
C SER A 1174 -9.03 -25.86 38.98
N SER A 1175 -9.82 -26.83 39.45
CA SER A 1175 -10.21 -26.95 40.86
C SER A 1175 -9.05 -27.28 41.80
N ASP A 1176 -9.18 -26.95 43.08
CA ASP A 1176 -8.12 -26.99 44.10
C ASP A 1176 -8.05 -28.30 44.91
N PHE A 1177 -8.87 -29.30 44.60
CA PHE A 1177 -8.82 -30.62 45.24
C PHE A 1177 -7.79 -31.58 44.63
N LYS A 1178 -7.38 -32.59 45.41
CA LYS A 1178 -6.36 -33.59 45.04
C LYS A 1178 -6.86 -34.52 43.93
N LYS A 1179 -6.24 -34.46 42.75
CA LYS A 1179 -6.63 -35.24 41.56
C LYS A 1179 -5.75 -36.46 41.33
N PRO A 1180 -6.29 -37.57 40.78
CA PRO A 1180 -5.49 -38.71 40.36
C PRO A 1180 -4.46 -38.30 39.32
N ARG A 1181 -3.19 -38.68 39.52
CA ARG A 1181 -2.10 -38.46 38.55
C ARG A 1181 -1.81 -39.76 37.81
N ASN A 1182 -1.44 -39.66 36.54
CA ASN A 1182 -0.91 -40.80 35.79
C ASN A 1182 0.54 -41.09 36.18
N PHE A 1183 1.12 -42.17 35.67
CA PHE A 1183 2.49 -42.60 35.95
C PHE A 1183 3.58 -41.57 35.58
N ILE A 1184 3.22 -40.50 34.87
CA ILE A 1184 4.13 -39.42 34.42
C ILE A 1184 3.88 -38.12 35.22
N GLY A 1185 3.10 -38.17 36.30
CA GLY A 1185 2.83 -37.01 37.17
C GLY A 1185 1.82 -36.00 36.62
N MET A 1186 1.20 -36.23 35.46
CA MET A 1186 0.14 -35.40 34.90
C MET A 1186 -1.23 -35.77 35.46
N THR A 1187 -2.14 -34.82 35.61
CA THR A 1187 -3.51 -35.08 36.06
C THR A 1187 -4.26 -35.96 35.04
N LYS A 1188 -4.80 -37.09 35.50
CA LYS A 1188 -5.58 -38.01 34.66
C LYS A 1188 -6.91 -37.32 34.30
N THR A 1189 -7.23 -37.26 33.00
CA THR A 1189 -8.54 -36.77 32.54
C THR A 1189 -9.54 -37.93 32.73
N LEU A 1190 -10.63 -37.67 33.45
CA LEU A 1190 -11.67 -38.67 33.77
C LEU A 1190 -12.83 -38.52 32.75
N PRO A 1191 -13.69 -39.56 32.58
CA PRO A 1191 -14.97 -39.42 31.90
C PRO A 1191 -15.85 -38.31 32.49
N ASP A 1192 -16.76 -37.74 31.70
CA ASP A 1192 -17.62 -36.61 32.09
C ASP A 1192 -18.39 -36.84 33.39
N ASP A 1193 -19.00 -38.01 33.57
CA ASP A 1193 -19.76 -38.33 34.77
C ASP A 1193 -18.88 -38.42 36.02
N ASP A 1194 -17.65 -38.93 35.87
CA ASP A 1194 -16.65 -38.97 36.95
C ASP A 1194 -16.13 -37.57 37.29
N MET A 1195 -15.94 -36.71 36.27
CA MET A 1195 -15.55 -35.30 36.48
C MET A 1195 -16.67 -34.52 37.19
N LYS A 1196 -17.93 -34.70 36.77
CA LYS A 1196 -19.11 -34.13 37.42
C LYS A 1196 -19.23 -34.61 38.86
N GLY A 1197 -19.11 -35.92 39.08
CA GLY A 1197 -19.16 -36.54 40.41
C GLY A 1197 -18.06 -35.99 41.33
N ALA A 1198 -16.83 -35.88 40.83
CA ALA A 1198 -15.72 -35.32 41.60
C ALA A 1198 -15.92 -33.83 41.93
N LEU A 1199 -16.41 -33.02 40.98
CA LEU A 1199 -16.72 -31.61 41.20
C LEU A 1199 -17.88 -31.44 42.20
N ALA A 1200 -18.93 -32.24 42.08
CA ALA A 1200 -20.09 -32.23 42.97
C ALA A 1200 -19.71 -32.65 44.41
N ALA A 1201 -18.89 -33.69 44.56
CA ALA A 1201 -18.41 -34.17 45.87
C ALA A 1201 -17.54 -33.15 46.62
N ASN A 1202 -16.84 -32.27 45.88
CA ASN A 1202 -16.01 -31.20 46.45
C ASN A 1202 -16.69 -29.82 46.44
N ALA A 1203 -18.00 -29.76 46.14
CA ALA A 1203 -18.74 -28.52 46.24
C ALA A 1203 -18.85 -28.09 47.73
N PRO A 1204 -18.63 -26.80 48.07
CA PRO A 1204 -18.66 -26.30 49.44
C PRO A 1204 -20.11 -26.09 49.92
N ILE A 1205 -20.92 -27.14 49.89
CA ILE A 1205 -22.32 -27.13 50.33
C ILE A 1205 -22.37 -27.78 51.71
N ASP A 1206 -22.70 -26.97 52.69
CA ASP A 1206 -22.78 -27.28 54.11
C ASP A 1206 -24.17 -26.94 54.68
N GLU A 1207 -24.36 -27.16 55.97
CA GLU A 1207 -25.62 -26.83 56.65
C GLU A 1207 -25.96 -25.34 56.55
N ALA A 1208 -24.96 -24.45 56.47
CA ALA A 1208 -25.18 -23.02 56.26
C ALA A 1208 -25.77 -22.72 54.86
N SER A 1209 -25.32 -23.44 53.83
CA SER A 1209 -25.86 -23.36 52.47
C SER A 1209 -27.33 -23.77 52.41
N LEU A 1210 -27.69 -24.83 53.13
CA LEU A 1210 -29.09 -25.27 53.27
C LEU A 1210 -29.92 -24.26 54.07
N ARG A 1211 -29.36 -23.68 55.14
CA ARG A 1211 -30.04 -22.66 55.96
C ARG A 1211 -30.34 -21.42 55.12
N GLN A 1212 -29.36 -21.01 54.31
CA GLN A 1212 -29.50 -19.90 53.38
C GLN A 1212 -30.58 -20.19 52.33
N LEU A 1213 -30.66 -21.39 51.77
CA LEU A 1213 -31.73 -21.77 50.84
C LEU A 1213 -33.12 -21.70 51.48
N ALA A 1214 -33.27 -22.23 52.70
CA ALA A 1214 -34.52 -22.14 53.46
C ALA A 1214 -34.95 -20.68 53.67
N GLN A 1215 -33.99 -19.84 54.05
CA GLN A 1215 -34.21 -18.43 54.30
C GLN A 1215 -34.54 -17.65 53.01
N GLN A 1216 -33.87 -17.95 51.90
CA GLN A 1216 -34.18 -17.40 50.58
C GLN A 1216 -35.60 -17.76 50.11
N ARG A 1217 -36.07 -18.98 50.39
CA ARG A 1217 -37.46 -19.38 50.10
C ARG A 1217 -38.45 -18.52 50.90
N ALA A 1218 -38.25 -18.40 52.21
CA ALA A 1218 -39.10 -17.56 53.06
C ALA A 1218 -39.09 -16.09 52.63
N GLN A 1219 -37.91 -15.56 52.27
CA GLN A 1219 -37.74 -14.21 51.73
C GLN A 1219 -38.46 -14.02 50.39
N SER A 1220 -38.40 -15.00 49.49
CA SER A 1220 -39.07 -14.92 48.18
C SER A 1220 -40.58 -14.81 48.35
N VAL A 1221 -41.16 -15.51 49.34
CA VAL A 1221 -42.56 -15.35 49.71
C VAL A 1221 -42.82 -14.00 50.36
N GLN A 1222 -41.99 -13.57 51.32
CA GLN A 1222 -42.12 -12.27 51.99
C GLN A 1222 -42.09 -11.10 50.98
N GLN A 1223 -41.17 -11.15 50.02
CA GLN A 1223 -40.99 -10.15 48.98
C GLN A 1223 -42.20 -10.10 48.04
N TYR A 1224 -42.82 -11.24 47.74
CA TYR A 1224 -44.05 -11.27 46.97
C TYR A 1224 -45.24 -10.60 47.68
N LEU A 1225 -45.26 -10.65 49.02
CA LEU A 1225 -46.29 -10.07 49.88
C LEU A 1225 -46.05 -8.57 50.18
N GLU A 1226 -44.83 -8.08 49.94
CA GLU A 1226 -44.43 -6.69 50.16
C GLU A 1226 -45.33 -5.72 49.36
N GLY A 1227 -45.83 -4.67 50.01
CA GLY A 1227 -46.76 -3.70 49.40
C GLY A 1227 -48.21 -4.20 49.26
N LYS A 1228 -48.47 -5.50 49.47
CA LYS A 1228 -49.81 -6.09 49.48
C LYS A 1228 -50.36 -6.28 50.90
N ILE A 1229 -49.48 -6.49 51.89
CA ILE A 1229 -49.79 -6.61 53.31
C ILE A 1229 -48.81 -5.72 54.09
N ASP A 1230 -49.27 -5.12 55.20
CA ASP A 1230 -48.41 -4.34 56.09
C ASP A 1230 -47.22 -5.18 56.60
N SER A 1231 -45.99 -4.67 56.42
CA SER A 1231 -44.74 -5.36 56.77
C SER A 1231 -44.61 -5.64 58.26
N SER A 1232 -45.23 -4.82 59.12
CA SER A 1232 -45.24 -5.04 60.59
C SER A 1232 -45.95 -6.34 60.99
N ARG A 1233 -46.79 -6.89 60.10
CA ARG A 1233 -47.60 -8.09 60.34
C ARG A 1233 -46.95 -9.38 59.85
N VAL A 1234 -45.86 -9.33 59.09
CA VAL A 1234 -45.19 -10.50 58.53
C VAL A 1234 -43.80 -10.64 59.15
N PHE A 1235 -43.51 -11.80 59.75
CA PHE A 1235 -42.24 -12.10 60.41
C PHE A 1235 -41.59 -13.32 59.78
N ILE A 1236 -40.29 -13.27 59.49
CA ILE A 1236 -39.54 -14.49 59.18
C ILE A 1236 -39.06 -15.08 60.51
N VAL A 1237 -39.35 -16.35 60.71
CA VAL A 1237 -38.90 -17.11 61.88
C VAL A 1237 -37.83 -18.11 61.48
N ALA A 1238 -37.08 -18.60 62.47
CA ALA A 1238 -35.97 -19.52 62.24
C ALA A 1238 -36.36 -20.68 61.31
N PRO A 1239 -35.57 -20.96 60.26
CA PRO A 1239 -35.90 -21.98 59.28
C PRO A 1239 -35.82 -23.39 59.87
N LYS A 1240 -36.60 -24.31 59.30
CA LYS A 1240 -36.54 -25.74 59.62
C LYS A 1240 -35.59 -26.46 58.65
N MET A 1241 -34.65 -27.19 59.22
CA MET A 1241 -33.54 -27.81 58.49
C MET A 1241 -33.80 -29.28 58.13
N ASN A 1242 -35.01 -29.79 58.41
CA ASN A 1242 -35.45 -31.16 58.15
C ASN A 1242 -36.93 -31.20 57.74
N ALA A 1243 -37.39 -32.38 57.32
CA ALA A 1243 -38.76 -32.64 56.88
C ALA A 1243 -39.59 -33.50 57.87
N ASP A 1244 -39.02 -33.86 59.02
CA ASP A 1244 -39.54 -34.94 59.88
C ASP A 1244 -40.88 -34.64 60.56
N ASP A 1245 -41.29 -33.37 60.64
CA ASP A 1245 -42.52 -32.94 61.30
C ASP A 1245 -43.67 -32.56 60.33
N ILE A 1246 -43.50 -32.83 59.03
CA ILE A 1246 -44.55 -32.67 58.02
C ILE A 1246 -45.50 -33.88 58.09
N LYS A 1247 -46.77 -33.62 58.42
CA LYS A 1247 -47.83 -34.65 58.49
C LYS A 1247 -48.84 -34.58 57.34
N ASP A 1248 -48.78 -33.50 56.55
CA ASP A 1248 -49.53 -33.35 55.31
C ASP A 1248 -48.76 -34.04 54.15
N LYS A 1249 -49.43 -34.38 53.05
CA LYS A 1249 -48.79 -35.04 51.89
C LYS A 1249 -48.09 -34.06 50.94
N GLY A 1250 -47.85 -32.81 51.36
CA GLY A 1250 -47.24 -31.76 50.53
C GLY A 1250 -45.73 -31.93 50.34
N ALA A 1251 -45.13 -31.16 49.43
CA ALA A 1251 -43.69 -31.20 49.17
C ALA A 1251 -42.87 -30.86 50.43
N THR A 1252 -41.70 -31.51 50.59
CA THR A 1252 -40.79 -31.26 51.73
C THR A 1252 -39.97 -29.97 51.56
N THR A 1253 -39.87 -29.47 50.33
CA THR A 1253 -39.18 -28.23 49.95
C THR A 1253 -40.16 -27.05 49.87
N ARG A 1254 -40.43 -26.40 51.00
CA ARG A 1254 -41.53 -25.42 51.10
C ARG A 1254 -41.30 -24.27 52.10
N VAL A 1255 -42.21 -23.31 52.12
CA VAL A 1255 -42.36 -22.30 53.19
C VAL A 1255 -43.70 -22.51 53.87
N ASP A 1256 -43.69 -22.78 55.17
CA ASP A 1256 -44.89 -22.94 56.00
C ASP A 1256 -45.38 -21.55 56.50
N PHE A 1257 -46.71 -21.35 56.57
CA PHE A 1257 -47.34 -20.14 57.11
C PHE A 1257 -47.91 -20.38 58.51
N GLY A 1258 -47.38 -19.68 59.52
CA GLY A 1258 -47.92 -19.66 60.87
C GLY A 1258 -48.78 -18.42 61.11
N LEU A 1259 -50.10 -18.55 61.21
CA LEU A 1259 -50.98 -17.42 61.54
C LEU A 1259 -51.09 -17.26 63.06
N LYS A 1260 -50.97 -16.01 63.55
CA LYS A 1260 -51.04 -15.64 64.97
C LYS A 1260 -52.00 -14.50 65.24
#